data_AF-A0A1R0WD52-F1
#
_entry.id   AF-A0A1R0WD52-F1
#
_cell.length_a   1.000
_cell.length_b   1.000
_cell.length_c   1.000
_cell.angle_alpha   90.00
_cell.angle_beta   90.00
_cell.angle_gamma   90.00
#
_symmetry.space_group_name_H-M   'P 1'
#
loop_
_entity.id
_entity.type
_entity.pdbx_description
1 polymer ?
#
loop_
_entity_poly.entity_id
_entity_poly.type
_entity_poly.pdbx_seq_one_letter_code
_entity_poly.pdbx_strand_id
1 'polypeptide(L)'
;MSKRKRKRLALWILAGVLLIGGGGGLGYFLLKPAQLTYAAEDGTRMKFRTEGDRFLQYTQEGVWEEMFVKGVNLGSTKPGYYPGEFPLDKEDYLKWFEQIEEMGANVIRVYTVHQPVFYSALVEYNRGKEHPLYFIQGIWSPEEQLIEQQDAFAEGIQEKFKSEIEKAVAAVYGDADIPPVQGESSGKYTANAGQYLMAWHLGTEWDPHMVDNTNKQYKDHPRYVGNYFAGTEDATPFENWLAELLDHVASEEQQYGWEHPMTFTNWVTTDVLSHPGEPLFEEDLVSVDARHIEPLDWQGGYFAAYHVYPYYPDFFRTDETLQTIKDDNGEYNTYKAYLQKLKSEYTDMPVMITEYGVPASLGISHYGLGGKDQGGHNEQEQGEINVSLTKDIYDEGYAGAILFMWQDEWFKKTWNTMPLEIPADRRSFWLNVLTNEKMFGVLAMEAGKQNQLIMDGSLDDWSSLAEGEVKQWQGKVEGIESMKMTHDEAYVYIGITLDEAFDPDKTKLSIGTDTLAGGNQPAEELPGKKMEGGDLETVITVGKDEESAVNIAKSYDFNQRMYGPEGYWMLEEQPADTPSFVPWKLAISLMMSPPDTKFAHPYMDEVIGKLNRGSSDPASEDFDSLTLWQYEGREIELRIPWMLLGFGDPSSHQVIDYSPVGEERAFKTVTTEGIRFIPWLTERETGAVSWPGGSEESLDLTTMTPYTWNSWEAVQYSERLKESYYSMQKAFMDITEQER
;
A
#
# COMPACT_ATOMS: atom_id res chain seq x y z
N MET A 1 32.81 62.74 24.30
CA MET A 1 32.67 62.52 22.84
C MET A 1 31.48 63.32 22.32
N SER A 2 31.62 64.10 21.24
CA SER A 2 30.48 64.85 20.68
C SER A 2 29.40 63.91 20.13
N LYS A 3 28.14 64.36 20.11
CA LYS A 3 26.98 63.61 19.56
C LYS A 3 27.27 63.03 18.16
N ARG A 4 28.06 63.75 17.36
CA ARG A 4 28.49 63.36 16.01
C ARG A 4 29.49 62.21 15.99
N LYS A 5 30.40 62.14 16.97
CA LYS A 5 31.35 61.01 17.11
C LYS A 5 30.65 59.72 17.57
N ARG A 6 29.65 59.82 18.46
CA ARG A 6 28.86 58.63 18.89
C ARG A 6 28.04 58.03 17.75
N LYS A 7 27.38 58.85 16.92
CA LYS A 7 26.65 58.37 15.73
C LYS A 7 27.58 57.67 14.72
N ARG A 8 28.77 58.23 14.47
CA ARG A 8 29.75 57.59 13.58
C ARG A 8 30.23 56.24 14.13
N LEU A 9 30.53 56.17 15.43
CA LEU A 9 30.96 54.91 16.05
C LEU A 9 29.87 53.82 15.98
N ALA A 10 28.61 54.17 16.21
CA ALA A 10 27.49 53.24 16.09
C ALA A 10 27.31 52.72 14.64
N LEU A 11 27.46 53.60 13.64
CA LEU A 11 27.44 53.21 12.22
C LEU A 11 28.59 52.26 11.85
N TRP A 12 29.79 52.49 12.38
CA TRP A 12 30.94 51.59 12.15
C TRP A 12 30.77 50.24 12.83
N ILE A 13 30.19 50.20 14.03
CA ILE A 13 29.87 48.94 14.72
C ILE A 13 28.79 48.16 13.95
N LEU A 14 27.73 48.82 13.50
CA LEU A 14 26.67 48.18 12.71
C LEU A 14 27.21 47.64 11.37
N ALA A 15 28.05 48.41 10.68
CA ALA A 15 28.72 47.96 9.46
C ALA A 15 29.67 46.77 9.73
N GLY A 16 30.38 46.78 10.86
CA GLY A 16 31.23 45.66 11.28
C GLY A 16 30.44 44.40 11.60
N VAL A 17 29.30 44.52 12.29
CA VAL A 17 28.40 43.39 12.58
C VAL A 17 27.77 42.85 11.30
N LEU A 18 27.38 43.70 10.36
CA LEU A 18 26.85 43.28 9.05
C LEU A 18 27.93 42.64 8.17
N LEU A 19 29.18 43.11 8.22
CA LEU A 19 30.30 42.50 7.49
C LEU A 19 30.75 41.17 8.09
N ILE A 20 30.74 41.04 9.43
CA ILE A 20 31.12 39.79 10.11
C ILE A 20 29.97 38.79 10.05
N GLY A 21 28.73 39.22 10.25
CA GLY A 21 27.54 38.37 10.08
C GLY A 21 27.30 37.97 8.62
N GLY A 22 27.51 38.91 7.69
CA GLY A 22 27.43 38.67 6.25
C GLY A 22 28.59 37.79 5.75
N GLY A 23 29.82 38.03 6.20
CA GLY A 23 30.99 37.22 5.86
C GLY A 23 31.00 35.85 6.53
N GLY A 24 30.49 35.74 7.75
CA GLY A 24 30.30 34.47 8.46
C GLY A 24 29.16 33.65 7.85
N GLY A 25 28.06 34.30 7.42
CA GLY A 25 27.00 33.67 6.65
C GLY A 25 27.49 33.21 5.28
N LEU A 26 28.18 34.06 4.52
CA LEU A 26 28.76 33.68 3.22
C LEU A 26 29.78 32.55 3.37
N GLY A 27 30.64 32.61 4.40
CA GLY A 27 31.60 31.56 4.71
C GLY A 27 30.91 30.24 5.08
N TYR A 28 29.85 30.28 5.87
CA TYR A 28 29.04 29.11 6.22
C TYR A 28 28.36 28.48 4.99
N PHE A 29 27.88 29.29 4.04
CA PHE A 29 27.29 28.79 2.79
C PHE A 29 28.35 28.28 1.78
N LEU A 30 29.53 28.90 1.72
CA LEU A 30 30.64 28.50 0.84
C LEU A 30 31.43 27.28 1.35
N LEU A 31 31.32 26.95 2.64
CA LEU A 31 31.98 25.79 3.26
C LEU A 31 31.13 24.51 3.20
N LYS A 32 29.89 24.57 2.72
CA LYS A 32 29.09 23.37 2.48
C LYS A 32 29.56 22.71 1.18
N PRO A 33 29.78 21.38 1.15
CA PRO A 33 30.12 20.69 -0.08
C PRO A 33 28.97 20.87 -1.07
N ALA A 34 29.25 21.51 -2.21
CA ALA A 34 28.35 21.45 -3.35
C ALA A 34 28.46 20.05 -3.94
N GLN A 35 27.33 19.50 -4.43
CA GLN A 35 27.37 18.22 -5.11
C GLN A 35 28.26 18.33 -6.36
N LEU A 36 29.33 17.52 -6.41
CA LEU A 36 30.14 17.43 -7.62
C LEU A 36 29.32 16.75 -8.72
N THR A 37 29.27 17.40 -9.88
CA THR A 37 28.59 16.93 -11.09
C THR A 37 29.61 16.84 -12.22
N TYR A 38 29.43 15.88 -13.11
CA TYR A 38 30.17 15.84 -14.35
C TYR A 38 29.67 16.95 -15.29
N ALA A 39 30.57 17.58 -16.04
CA ALA A 39 30.24 18.54 -17.08
C ALA A 39 30.77 18.02 -18.41
N ALA A 40 29.86 17.76 -19.36
CA ALA A 40 30.19 17.34 -20.71
C ALA A 40 30.82 18.48 -21.53
N GLU A 41 31.34 18.16 -22.71
CA GLU A 41 32.08 19.12 -23.55
C GLU A 41 31.22 20.31 -24.02
N ASP A 42 29.92 20.10 -24.18
CA ASP A 42 28.91 21.10 -24.51
C ASP A 42 28.44 21.94 -23.32
N GLY A 43 28.88 21.59 -22.10
CA GLY A 43 28.53 22.25 -20.84
C GLY A 43 27.35 21.60 -20.09
N THR A 44 26.77 20.53 -20.63
CA THR A 44 25.68 19.78 -20.00
C THR A 44 26.14 19.10 -18.72
N ARG A 45 25.30 19.12 -17.67
CA ARG A 45 25.61 18.55 -16.37
C ARG A 45 24.96 17.20 -16.17
N MET A 46 25.68 16.29 -15.52
CA MET A 46 25.17 14.97 -15.13
C MET A 46 25.65 14.62 -13.72
N LYS A 47 24.80 13.96 -12.95
CA LYS A 47 25.17 13.27 -11.70
C LYS A 47 25.08 11.75 -11.83
N PHE A 48 24.17 11.28 -12.68
CA PHE A 48 23.94 9.88 -12.97
C PHE A 48 23.99 9.65 -14.47
N ARG A 49 24.35 8.44 -14.88
CA ARG A 49 24.23 7.99 -16.27
C ARG A 49 24.08 6.49 -16.36
N THR A 50 23.71 5.98 -17.53
CA THR A 50 23.82 4.54 -17.84
C THR A 50 24.97 4.28 -18.81
N GLU A 51 25.64 3.14 -18.68
CA GLU A 51 26.70 2.70 -19.60
C GLU A 51 26.72 1.17 -19.70
N GLY A 52 26.40 0.64 -20.89
CA GLY A 52 26.13 -0.79 -21.05
C GLY A 52 24.96 -1.19 -20.15
N ASP A 53 25.12 -2.27 -19.38
CA ASP A 53 24.12 -2.77 -18.45
C ASP A 53 24.19 -2.16 -17.04
N ARG A 54 24.99 -1.10 -16.84
CA ARG A 54 25.28 -0.51 -15.52
C ARG A 54 24.67 0.87 -15.33
N PHE A 55 24.26 1.15 -14.10
CA PHE A 55 23.81 2.46 -13.65
C PHE A 55 24.92 3.10 -12.81
N LEU A 56 25.34 4.31 -13.18
CA LEU A 56 26.55 4.94 -12.65
C LEU A 56 26.23 6.27 -11.95
N GLN A 57 26.93 6.54 -10.86
CA GLN A 57 26.96 7.83 -10.17
C GLN A 57 28.32 8.49 -10.33
N TYR A 58 28.34 9.81 -10.55
CA TYR A 58 29.56 10.61 -10.50
C TYR A 58 29.88 10.97 -9.05
N THR A 59 30.99 10.45 -8.51
CA THR A 59 31.34 10.59 -7.09
C THR A 59 31.97 11.94 -6.77
N GLN A 60 32.18 12.23 -5.48
CA GLN A 60 32.85 13.47 -5.05
C GLN A 60 34.35 13.48 -5.39
N GLU A 61 34.91 12.31 -5.68
CA GLU A 61 36.28 12.10 -6.14
C GLU A 61 36.46 12.40 -7.64
N GLY A 62 35.34 12.65 -8.35
CA GLY A 62 35.35 13.01 -9.76
C GLY A 62 35.47 11.82 -10.71
N VAL A 63 35.03 10.63 -10.28
CA VAL A 63 35.01 9.40 -11.07
C VAL A 63 33.58 8.85 -11.18
N TRP A 64 33.32 8.06 -12.22
CA TRP A 64 32.07 7.31 -12.36
C TRP A 64 32.20 5.97 -11.65
N GLU A 65 31.27 5.67 -10.74
CA GLU A 65 31.18 4.39 -10.04
C GLU A 65 29.81 3.78 -10.23
N GLU A 66 29.76 2.45 -10.28
CA GLU A 66 28.51 1.71 -10.37
C GLU A 66 27.76 1.84 -9.04
N MET A 67 26.46 2.07 -9.12
CA MET A 67 25.59 2.12 -7.95
C MET A 67 24.45 1.10 -8.10
N PHE A 68 24.13 0.45 -7.00
CA PHE A 68 22.85 -0.25 -6.87
C PHE A 68 21.83 0.70 -6.26
N VAL A 69 20.77 1.00 -7.01
CA VAL A 69 19.73 1.93 -6.57
C VAL A 69 18.84 1.24 -5.54
N LYS A 70 18.81 1.78 -4.30
CA LYS A 70 18.05 1.26 -3.16
C LYS A 70 16.97 2.26 -2.81
N GLY A 71 15.74 1.96 -3.20
CA GLY A 71 14.66 2.95 -3.15
C GLY A 71 13.44 2.53 -2.37
N VAL A 72 12.59 3.52 -2.12
CA VAL A 72 11.19 3.34 -1.70
C VAL A 72 10.28 4.20 -2.59
N ASN A 73 9.10 3.68 -2.89
CA ASN A 73 8.03 4.46 -3.48
C ASN A 73 7.36 5.32 -2.39
N LEU A 74 7.06 6.58 -2.71
CA LEU A 74 6.44 7.53 -1.80
C LEU A 74 5.13 8.03 -2.40
N GLY A 75 4.01 7.70 -1.73
CA GLY A 75 2.69 8.22 -2.07
C GLY A 75 2.52 9.68 -1.67
N SER A 76 1.42 10.29 -2.12
CA SER A 76 1.09 11.70 -1.81
C SER A 76 0.10 11.85 -0.64
N THR A 77 -0.34 10.75 -0.01
CA THR A 77 -1.46 10.75 0.95
C THR A 77 -1.05 10.47 2.40
N LYS A 78 -2.00 10.74 3.30
CA LYS A 78 -2.09 10.26 4.69
C LYS A 78 -3.54 9.83 4.97
N PRO A 79 -3.82 9.12 6.08
CA PRO A 79 -5.18 8.70 6.44
C PRO A 79 -6.23 9.82 6.30
N GLY A 80 -7.40 9.48 5.76
CA GLY A 80 -8.49 10.45 5.52
C GLY A 80 -8.47 11.14 4.16
N TYR A 81 -7.41 11.00 3.35
CA TYR A 81 -7.24 11.73 2.09
C TYR A 81 -7.04 10.83 0.87
N TYR A 82 -7.33 11.38 -0.31
CA TYR A 82 -7.07 10.79 -1.62
C TYR A 82 -5.84 11.42 -2.31
N PRO A 83 -5.20 10.73 -3.28
CA PRO A 83 -3.96 11.19 -3.94
C PRO A 83 -3.99 12.61 -4.49
N GLY A 84 -5.14 13.06 -4.99
CA GLY A 84 -5.33 14.39 -5.56
C GLY A 84 -5.47 15.53 -4.55
N GLU A 85 -5.45 15.25 -3.25
CA GLU A 85 -5.61 16.26 -2.19
C GLU A 85 -4.29 16.77 -1.62
N PHE A 86 -3.20 15.99 -1.75
CA PHE A 86 -1.84 16.33 -1.30
C PHE A 86 -1.77 16.91 0.13
N PRO A 87 -2.21 16.18 1.16
CA PRO A 87 -2.35 16.69 2.53
C PRO A 87 -1.03 16.82 3.31
N LEU A 88 0.09 16.37 2.74
CA LEU A 88 1.40 16.33 3.40
C LEU A 88 2.02 17.72 3.49
N ASP A 89 2.53 18.05 4.68
CA ASP A 89 3.24 19.30 4.90
C ASP A 89 4.77 19.10 4.96
N LYS A 90 5.49 20.19 5.24
CA LYS A 90 6.95 20.17 5.27
C LYS A 90 7.51 19.31 6.41
N GLU A 91 6.84 19.29 7.56
CA GLU A 91 7.29 18.53 8.73
C GLU A 91 7.13 17.03 8.47
N ASP A 92 6.01 16.64 7.83
CA ASP A 92 5.78 15.27 7.33
C ASP A 92 6.96 14.84 6.43
N TYR A 93 7.27 15.62 5.38
CA TYR A 93 8.35 15.28 4.45
C TYR A 93 9.73 15.24 5.09
N LEU A 94 10.11 16.22 5.93
CA LEU A 94 11.44 16.24 6.54
C LEU A 94 11.66 15.04 7.47
N LYS A 95 10.65 14.67 8.26
CA LYS A 95 10.66 13.48 9.11
C LYS A 95 10.80 12.21 8.28
N TRP A 96 10.01 12.08 7.21
CA TRP A 96 10.08 10.90 6.35
C TRP A 96 11.39 10.79 5.59
N PHE A 97 11.94 11.89 5.09
CA PHE A 97 13.25 11.88 4.43
C PHE A 97 14.35 11.42 5.37
N GLU A 98 14.32 11.85 6.64
CA GLU A 98 15.22 11.36 7.69
C GLU A 98 15.11 9.85 7.87
N GLN A 99 13.90 9.34 8.10
CA GLN A 99 13.69 7.92 8.33
C GLN A 99 14.00 7.06 7.09
N ILE A 100 13.71 7.54 5.88
CA ILE A 100 14.03 6.85 4.62
C ILE A 100 15.56 6.75 4.44
N GLU A 101 16.29 7.85 4.65
CA GLU A 101 17.76 7.84 4.60
C GLU A 101 18.35 6.95 5.69
N GLU A 102 17.82 6.98 6.92
CA GLU A 102 18.22 6.11 8.03
C GLU A 102 17.97 4.63 7.72
N MET A 103 16.98 4.30 6.90
CA MET A 103 16.76 2.93 6.41
C MET A 103 17.86 2.48 5.43
N GLY A 104 18.73 3.38 4.96
CA GLY A 104 19.74 3.07 3.96
C GLY A 104 19.24 3.14 2.51
N ALA A 105 18.04 3.67 2.29
CA ALA A 105 17.57 4.02 0.96
C ALA A 105 18.27 5.30 0.47
N ASN A 106 18.68 5.30 -0.80
CA ASN A 106 19.35 6.44 -1.44
C ASN A 106 18.45 7.19 -2.42
N VAL A 107 17.26 6.67 -2.71
CA VAL A 107 16.30 7.27 -3.62
C VAL A 107 14.86 7.14 -3.15
N ILE A 108 14.07 8.17 -3.43
CA ILE A 108 12.60 8.14 -3.35
C ILE A 108 12.03 8.17 -4.77
N ARG A 109 11.09 7.28 -5.10
CA ARG A 109 10.29 7.40 -6.33
C ARG A 109 8.93 8.04 -6.01
N VAL A 110 8.57 9.08 -6.75
CA VAL A 110 7.22 9.68 -6.72
C VAL A 110 6.54 9.46 -8.08
N TYR A 111 5.22 9.32 -8.09
CA TYR A 111 4.44 8.94 -9.28
C TYR A 111 4.09 10.10 -10.21
N THR A 112 3.96 11.29 -9.64
CA THR A 112 3.48 12.49 -10.31
C THR A 112 4.12 13.73 -9.67
N VAL A 113 3.76 14.91 -10.17
CA VAL A 113 4.15 16.18 -9.57
C VAL A 113 3.46 16.34 -8.21
N HIS A 114 4.24 16.32 -7.12
CA HIS A 114 3.76 16.65 -5.78
C HIS A 114 3.65 18.18 -5.58
N GLN A 115 3.00 18.62 -4.51
CA GLN A 115 2.93 20.05 -4.14
C GLN A 115 4.32 20.70 -4.01
N PRO A 116 4.46 22.02 -4.23
CA PRO A 116 5.75 22.73 -4.13
C PRO A 116 6.52 22.49 -2.83
N VAL A 117 5.80 22.19 -1.75
CA VAL A 117 6.39 21.89 -0.44
C VAL A 117 7.32 20.68 -0.48
N PHE A 118 7.01 19.64 -1.25
CA PHE A 118 7.85 18.44 -1.43
C PHE A 118 9.25 18.81 -1.92
N TYR A 119 9.34 19.49 -3.07
CA TYR A 119 10.61 19.90 -3.67
C TYR A 119 11.39 20.86 -2.78
N SER A 120 10.69 21.79 -2.12
CA SER A 120 11.34 22.73 -1.19
C SER A 120 11.91 22.03 0.05
N ALA A 121 11.20 21.02 0.58
CA ALA A 121 11.63 20.22 1.71
C ALA A 121 12.84 19.35 1.32
N LEU A 122 12.82 18.70 0.15
CA LEU A 122 13.92 17.87 -0.34
C LEU A 122 15.20 18.68 -0.53
N VAL A 123 15.10 19.85 -1.17
CA VAL A 123 16.24 20.77 -1.36
C VAL A 123 16.79 21.29 -0.03
N GLU A 124 15.91 21.51 0.96
CA GLU A 124 16.33 21.92 2.29
C GLU A 124 17.04 20.79 3.04
N TYR A 125 16.44 19.60 3.04
CA TYR A 125 16.96 18.39 3.67
C TYR A 125 18.35 18.03 3.17
N ASN A 126 18.57 18.08 1.86
CA ASN A 126 19.84 17.74 1.24
C ASN A 126 20.93 18.81 1.35
N ARG A 127 20.61 20.01 1.86
CA ARG A 127 21.53 21.16 1.79
C ARG A 127 22.82 20.94 2.59
N GLY A 128 23.91 20.66 1.86
CA GLY A 128 25.25 20.48 2.41
C GLY A 128 25.54 19.07 2.92
N LYS A 129 24.73 18.08 2.52
CA LYS A 129 25.04 16.67 2.71
C LYS A 129 26.07 16.21 1.68
N GLU A 130 26.98 15.34 2.11
CA GLU A 130 27.94 14.66 1.22
C GLU A 130 27.22 13.61 0.36
N HIS A 131 26.32 12.84 1.00
CA HIS A 131 25.41 11.87 0.39
C HIS A 131 23.97 12.37 0.51
N PRO A 132 23.41 13.02 -0.52
CA PRO A 132 22.00 13.44 -0.52
C PRO A 132 21.06 12.26 -0.69
N LEU A 133 19.82 12.45 -0.25
CA LEU A 133 18.69 11.64 -0.66
C LEU A 133 18.21 12.09 -2.05
N TYR A 134 18.28 11.21 -3.03
CA TYR A 134 17.87 11.52 -4.41
C TYR A 134 16.40 11.18 -4.64
N PHE A 135 15.86 11.56 -5.79
CA PHE A 135 14.52 11.15 -6.20
C PHE A 135 14.42 10.78 -7.68
N ILE A 136 13.48 9.89 -8.00
CA ILE A 136 13.04 9.58 -9.36
C ILE A 136 11.69 10.25 -9.55
N GLN A 137 11.58 11.08 -10.60
CA GLN A 137 10.36 11.81 -10.90
C GLN A 137 9.51 11.03 -11.90
N GLY A 138 8.39 10.49 -11.40
CA GLY A 138 7.32 9.94 -12.22
C GLY A 138 6.56 11.03 -12.98
N ILE A 139 6.17 10.71 -14.21
CA ILE A 139 5.27 11.54 -15.03
C ILE A 139 4.07 10.67 -15.38
N TRP A 140 2.95 10.90 -14.70
CA TRP A 140 1.73 10.11 -14.82
C TRP A 140 1.15 10.18 -16.24
N SER A 141 0.80 9.03 -16.82
CA SER A 141 0.17 8.97 -18.13
C SER A 141 -1.27 9.47 -18.06
N PRO A 142 -1.90 9.90 -19.18
CA PRO A 142 -3.34 10.12 -19.24
C PRO A 142 -4.11 8.78 -19.21
N GLU A 143 -3.90 7.97 -18.18
CA GLU A 143 -4.31 6.57 -18.03
C GLU A 143 -5.80 6.34 -18.30
N GLU A 144 -6.68 7.10 -17.65
CA GLU A 144 -8.13 6.96 -17.86
C GLU A 144 -8.51 7.08 -19.35
N GLN A 145 -7.88 8.01 -20.07
CA GLN A 145 -8.16 8.23 -21.49
C GLN A 145 -7.53 7.16 -22.38
N LEU A 146 -6.34 6.65 -22.00
CA LEU A 146 -5.71 5.52 -22.69
C LEU A 146 -6.57 4.26 -22.56
N ILE A 147 -7.10 3.98 -21.36
CA ILE A 147 -7.99 2.85 -21.10
C ILE A 147 -9.33 3.03 -21.81
N GLU A 148 -9.96 4.20 -21.72
CA GLU A 148 -11.27 4.44 -22.33
C GLU A 148 -11.24 4.40 -23.86
N GLN A 149 -10.18 4.94 -24.47
CA GLN A 149 -10.07 5.05 -25.93
C GLN A 149 -9.35 3.87 -26.57
N GLN A 150 -8.63 3.07 -25.78
CA GLN A 150 -7.88 1.89 -26.23
C GLN A 150 -6.89 2.21 -27.38
N ASP A 151 -6.39 3.44 -27.46
CA ASP A 151 -5.53 3.91 -28.55
C ASP A 151 -4.63 5.06 -28.07
N ALA A 152 -3.31 4.88 -28.11
CA ALA A 152 -2.34 5.90 -27.68
C ALA A 152 -2.25 7.13 -28.59
N PHE A 153 -2.66 7.01 -29.86
CA PHE A 153 -2.70 8.09 -30.84
C PHE A 153 -4.08 8.75 -30.94
N ALA A 154 -5.03 8.40 -30.06
CA ALA A 154 -6.32 9.05 -30.04
C ALA A 154 -6.20 10.55 -29.73
N GLU A 155 -7.10 11.35 -30.30
CA GLU A 155 -7.04 12.81 -30.28
C GLU A 155 -6.91 13.36 -28.85
N GLY A 156 -5.86 14.16 -28.61
CA GLY A 156 -5.64 14.86 -27.33
C GLY A 156 -4.82 14.11 -26.28
N ILE A 157 -4.60 12.79 -26.44
CA ILE A 157 -3.81 11.99 -25.48
C ILE A 157 -2.35 12.45 -25.47
N GLN A 158 -1.74 12.54 -26.65
CA GLN A 158 -0.34 12.92 -26.80
C GLN A 158 -0.09 14.37 -26.35
N GLU A 159 -0.99 15.31 -26.69
CA GLU A 159 -0.89 16.70 -26.25
C GLU A 159 -1.02 16.81 -24.72
N LYS A 160 -1.95 16.08 -24.11
CA LYS A 160 -2.11 16.08 -22.65
C LYS A 160 -0.86 15.52 -21.98
N PHE A 161 -0.31 14.42 -22.49
CA PHE A 161 0.89 13.83 -21.89
C PHE A 161 2.11 14.76 -22.03
N LYS A 162 2.30 15.41 -23.19
CA LYS A 162 3.34 16.44 -23.36
C LYS A 162 3.16 17.63 -22.41
N SER A 163 1.91 18.05 -22.15
CA SER A 163 1.63 19.08 -21.15
C SER A 163 2.00 18.63 -19.73
N GLU A 164 1.78 17.36 -19.38
CA GLU A 164 2.20 16.80 -18.08
C GLU A 164 3.72 16.71 -17.97
N ILE A 165 4.41 16.39 -19.07
CA ILE A 165 5.89 16.42 -19.13
C ILE A 165 6.42 17.84 -18.89
N GLU A 166 5.93 18.83 -19.62
CA GLU A 166 6.32 20.24 -19.46
C GLU A 166 6.08 20.71 -18.02
N LYS A 167 4.93 20.34 -17.44
CA LYS A 167 4.58 20.62 -16.04
C LYS A 167 5.57 20.01 -15.06
N ALA A 168 5.92 18.73 -15.24
CA ALA A 168 6.83 18.01 -14.36
C ALA A 168 8.26 18.55 -14.42
N VAL A 169 8.78 18.79 -15.63
CA VAL A 169 10.12 19.35 -15.84
C VAL A 169 10.22 20.74 -15.20
N ALA A 170 9.28 21.65 -15.50
CA ALA A 170 9.27 22.98 -14.91
C ALA A 170 9.13 22.95 -13.38
N ALA A 171 8.33 22.04 -12.82
CA ALA A 171 8.17 21.89 -11.36
C ALA A 171 9.47 21.45 -10.67
N VAL A 172 10.17 20.45 -11.21
CA VAL A 172 11.46 19.95 -10.68
C VAL A 172 12.52 21.04 -10.66
N TYR A 173 12.60 21.85 -11.72
CA TYR A 173 13.57 22.94 -11.80
C TYR A 173 13.15 24.22 -11.07
N GLY A 174 11.95 24.25 -10.49
CA GLY A 174 11.43 25.39 -9.74
C GLY A 174 11.06 26.58 -10.62
N ASP A 175 10.59 26.32 -11.84
CA ASP A 175 10.19 27.31 -12.85
C ASP A 175 8.72 27.13 -13.28
N ALA A 176 7.86 26.70 -12.35
CA ALA A 176 6.44 26.49 -12.60
C ALA A 176 5.54 27.35 -11.69
N ASP A 177 4.44 27.85 -12.26
CA ASP A 177 3.33 28.47 -11.54
C ASP A 177 2.03 27.82 -12.03
N ILE A 178 1.64 26.75 -11.34
CA ILE A 178 0.57 25.85 -11.78
C ILE A 178 -0.76 26.31 -11.16
N PRO A 179 -1.79 26.61 -11.97
CA PRO A 179 -3.10 26.98 -11.44
C PRO A 179 -3.78 25.79 -10.73
N PRO A 180 -4.62 26.04 -9.71
CA PRO A 180 -5.33 24.97 -9.02
C PRO A 180 -6.36 24.30 -9.94
N VAL A 181 -6.25 22.98 -10.07
CA VAL A 181 -7.22 22.08 -10.71
C VAL A 181 -7.58 20.99 -9.69
N GLN A 182 -8.85 20.62 -9.61
CA GLN A 182 -9.30 19.60 -8.67
C GLN A 182 -8.62 18.26 -8.97
N GLY A 183 -8.02 17.63 -7.96
CA GLY A 183 -7.32 16.36 -8.11
C GLY A 183 -5.86 16.50 -8.56
N GLU A 184 -5.35 17.72 -8.77
CA GLU A 184 -3.99 17.96 -9.25
C GLU A 184 -3.17 18.82 -8.30
N SER A 185 -1.85 18.67 -8.36
CA SER A 185 -0.91 19.54 -7.68
C SER A 185 -0.95 20.95 -8.26
N SER A 186 -0.67 21.97 -7.44
CA SER A 186 -0.75 23.36 -7.88
C SER A 186 0.15 24.29 -7.07
N GLY A 187 0.20 25.56 -7.46
CA GLY A 187 0.97 26.59 -6.78
C GLY A 187 2.31 26.86 -7.45
N LYS A 188 3.14 27.62 -6.72
CA LYS A 188 4.37 28.19 -7.26
C LYS A 188 5.60 27.39 -6.84
N TYR A 189 6.24 26.75 -7.81
CA TYR A 189 7.47 26.01 -7.65
C TYR A 189 8.64 26.99 -7.77
N THR A 190 9.52 26.98 -6.77
CA THR A 190 10.66 27.93 -6.71
C THR A 190 11.96 27.27 -6.24
N ALA A 191 11.90 26.01 -5.82
CA ALA A 191 13.05 25.23 -5.40
C ALA A 191 13.55 24.42 -6.59
N ASN A 192 14.79 24.65 -7.02
CA ASN A 192 15.43 23.81 -8.04
C ASN A 192 15.93 22.52 -7.38
N ALA A 193 15.19 21.44 -7.60
CA ALA A 193 15.50 20.10 -7.14
C ALA A 193 16.29 19.27 -8.16
N GLY A 194 16.51 19.77 -9.39
CA GLY A 194 17.13 19.02 -10.48
C GLY A 194 18.51 18.45 -10.17
N GLN A 195 19.31 19.09 -9.31
CA GLN A 195 20.60 18.53 -8.86
C GLN A 195 20.49 17.25 -8.00
N TYR A 196 19.29 16.94 -7.50
CA TYR A 196 18.96 15.75 -6.72
C TYR A 196 18.07 14.77 -7.49
N LEU A 197 17.75 15.08 -8.76
CA LEU A 197 17.03 14.16 -9.63
C LEU A 197 17.98 13.02 -10.02
N MET A 198 17.50 11.78 -9.92
CA MET A 198 18.21 10.59 -10.35
C MET A 198 17.79 10.17 -11.75
N ALA A 199 16.48 10.15 -12.02
CA ALA A 199 15.94 9.75 -13.31
C ALA A 199 14.53 10.31 -13.54
N TRP A 200 14.16 10.41 -14.81
CA TRP A 200 12.77 10.58 -15.25
C TRP A 200 12.12 9.21 -15.50
N HIS A 201 10.91 9.02 -15.01
CA HIS A 201 10.16 7.77 -15.14
C HIS A 201 8.80 8.04 -15.77
N LEU A 202 8.67 7.75 -17.06
CA LEU A 202 7.50 8.08 -17.85
C LEU A 202 6.42 7.00 -17.74
N GLY A 203 5.17 7.41 -17.49
CA GLY A 203 4.00 6.56 -17.67
C GLY A 203 3.61 5.69 -16.48
N THR A 204 2.62 4.83 -16.72
CA THR A 204 1.99 3.92 -15.76
C THR A 204 2.12 2.48 -16.27
N GLU A 205 1.55 1.52 -15.56
CA GLU A 205 1.35 0.17 -16.08
C GLU A 205 0.45 0.22 -17.33
N TRP A 206 0.86 -0.44 -18.41
CA TRP A 206 0.18 -0.35 -19.70
C TRP A 206 -0.88 -1.43 -19.85
N ASP A 207 -2.11 -1.02 -20.16
CA ASP A 207 -3.20 -1.93 -20.52
C ASP A 207 -2.85 -2.73 -21.79
N PRO A 208 -2.79 -4.07 -21.74
CA PRO A 208 -2.33 -4.88 -22.86
C PRO A 208 -3.24 -4.77 -24.08
N HIS A 209 -4.56 -4.59 -23.88
CA HIS A 209 -5.51 -4.41 -24.97
C HIS A 209 -5.31 -3.08 -25.71
N MET A 210 -5.07 -1.99 -24.99
CA MET A 210 -4.74 -0.68 -25.55
C MET A 210 -3.46 -0.73 -26.39
N VAL A 211 -2.41 -1.37 -25.87
CA VAL A 211 -1.13 -1.52 -26.59
C VAL A 211 -1.32 -2.33 -27.87
N ASP A 212 -1.98 -3.49 -27.80
CA ASP A 212 -2.26 -4.35 -28.94
C ASP A 212 -3.12 -3.64 -30.01
N ASN A 213 -4.17 -2.92 -29.59
CA ASN A 213 -5.01 -2.17 -30.51
C ASN A 213 -4.25 -1.04 -31.21
N THR A 214 -3.46 -0.27 -30.46
CA THR A 214 -2.57 0.77 -31.02
C THR A 214 -1.64 0.18 -32.07
N ASN A 215 -0.96 -0.92 -31.74
CA ASN A 215 -0.02 -1.56 -32.65
C ASN A 215 -0.69 -2.08 -33.93
N LYS A 216 -1.91 -2.62 -33.85
CA LYS A 216 -2.68 -3.09 -35.00
C LYS A 216 -3.21 -1.96 -35.89
N GLN A 217 -3.74 -0.91 -35.27
CA GLN A 217 -4.35 0.22 -35.97
C GLN A 217 -3.31 1.05 -36.73
N TYR A 218 -2.11 1.19 -36.15
CA TYR A 218 -1.05 2.05 -36.67
C TYR A 218 0.15 1.26 -37.20
N LYS A 219 -0.03 0.01 -37.65
CA LYS A 219 1.05 -0.86 -38.14
C LYS A 219 1.99 -0.26 -39.20
N ASP A 220 1.49 0.70 -39.98
CA ASP A 220 2.21 1.39 -41.06
C ASP A 220 2.70 2.79 -40.63
N HIS A 221 2.57 3.13 -39.34
CA HIS A 221 3.04 4.39 -38.76
C HIS A 221 4.57 4.47 -38.90
N PRO A 222 5.11 5.61 -39.34
CA PRO A 222 6.54 5.74 -39.52
C PRO A 222 7.28 5.62 -38.19
N ARG A 223 8.49 5.06 -38.26
CA ARG A 223 9.47 5.10 -37.18
C ARG A 223 9.68 6.55 -36.72
N TYR A 224 9.61 6.77 -35.42
CA TYR A 224 9.93 8.05 -34.80
C TYR A 224 11.45 8.21 -34.66
N VAL A 225 11.96 9.36 -35.08
CA VAL A 225 13.37 9.75 -34.96
C VAL A 225 13.41 11.21 -34.48
N GLY A 226 13.62 11.39 -33.18
CA GLY A 226 13.74 12.70 -32.53
C GLY A 226 15.16 13.25 -32.56
N ASN A 227 15.45 14.19 -31.65
CA ASN A 227 16.80 14.74 -31.50
C ASN A 227 17.63 13.93 -30.50
N TYR A 228 16.99 13.41 -29.46
CA TYR A 228 17.59 12.73 -28.31
C TYR A 228 17.17 11.26 -28.21
N PHE A 229 15.97 10.90 -28.68
CA PHE A 229 15.49 9.52 -28.69
C PHE A 229 14.86 9.14 -30.03
N ALA A 230 14.96 7.85 -30.38
CA ALA A 230 14.30 7.27 -31.54
C ALA A 230 13.77 5.87 -31.20
N GLY A 231 12.68 5.48 -31.86
CA GLY A 231 12.37 4.05 -31.97
C GLY A 231 13.45 3.37 -32.82
N THR A 232 13.69 2.08 -32.63
CA THR A 232 14.56 1.25 -33.50
C THR A 232 13.81 0.84 -34.78
N GLU A 233 14.42 0.00 -35.62
CA GLU A 233 13.73 -0.59 -36.79
C GLU A 233 12.62 -1.58 -36.39
N ASP A 234 12.75 -2.22 -35.23
CA ASP A 234 11.80 -3.21 -34.72
C ASP A 234 10.69 -2.59 -33.83
N ALA A 235 10.78 -1.29 -33.55
CA ALA A 235 9.83 -0.58 -32.71
C ALA A 235 8.41 -0.62 -33.26
N THR A 236 7.49 -1.09 -32.43
CA THR A 236 6.04 -1.05 -32.66
C THR A 236 5.52 0.39 -32.65
N PRO A 237 4.31 0.65 -33.18
CA PRO A 237 3.70 1.98 -33.12
C PRO A 237 3.61 2.55 -31.69
N PHE A 238 3.25 1.73 -30.71
CA PHE A 238 3.20 2.14 -29.31
C PHE A 238 4.58 2.51 -28.75
N GLU A 239 5.63 1.73 -29.05
CA GLU A 239 7.00 2.06 -28.63
C GLU A 239 7.55 3.31 -29.32
N ASN A 240 7.15 3.58 -30.57
CA ASN A 240 7.47 4.85 -31.23
C ASN A 240 6.78 6.05 -30.57
N TRP A 241 5.55 5.87 -30.07
CA TRP A 241 4.86 6.89 -29.27
C TRP A 241 5.60 7.16 -27.95
N LEU A 242 6.08 6.12 -27.26
CA LEU A 242 6.93 6.28 -26.08
C LEU A 242 8.26 6.97 -26.40
N ALA A 243 8.90 6.61 -27.53
CA ALA A 243 10.14 7.26 -27.96
C ALA A 243 9.95 8.76 -28.21
N GLU A 244 8.81 9.15 -28.79
CA GLU A 244 8.46 10.57 -28.96
C GLU A 244 8.27 11.30 -27.62
N LEU A 245 7.65 10.66 -26.65
CA LEU A 245 7.45 11.26 -25.34
C LEU A 245 8.76 11.39 -24.56
N LEU A 246 9.65 10.39 -24.62
CA LEU A 246 10.99 10.47 -24.04
C LEU A 246 11.82 11.58 -24.69
N ASP A 247 11.76 11.71 -26.02
CA ASP A 247 12.41 12.83 -26.73
C ASP A 247 11.88 14.20 -26.29
N HIS A 248 10.59 14.28 -25.98
CA HIS A 248 9.97 15.49 -25.44
C HIS A 248 10.46 15.79 -24.02
N VAL A 249 10.56 14.81 -23.12
CA VAL A 249 11.17 15.01 -21.79
C VAL A 249 12.59 15.52 -21.93
N ALA A 250 13.40 14.90 -22.78
CA ALA A 250 14.79 15.29 -23.04
C ALA A 250 14.88 16.73 -23.58
N SER A 251 14.00 17.09 -24.51
CA SER A 251 13.94 18.44 -25.09
C SER A 251 13.58 19.51 -24.04
N GLU A 252 12.67 19.21 -23.13
CA GLU A 252 12.29 20.12 -22.05
C GLU A 252 13.41 20.24 -21.00
N GLU A 253 14.02 19.13 -20.60
CA GLU A 253 15.10 19.13 -19.59
C GLU A 253 16.37 19.82 -20.10
N GLN A 254 16.74 19.62 -21.37
CA GLN A 254 17.98 20.16 -21.93
C GLN A 254 18.04 21.71 -21.85
N GLN A 255 16.88 22.38 -21.80
CA GLN A 255 16.80 23.83 -21.61
C GLN A 255 17.41 24.30 -20.26
N TYR A 256 17.53 23.40 -19.28
CA TYR A 256 18.14 23.64 -17.97
C TYR A 256 19.63 23.23 -17.90
N GLY A 257 20.18 22.70 -19.00
CA GLY A 257 21.59 22.29 -19.11
C GLY A 257 21.93 21.08 -18.23
N TRP A 258 21.01 20.12 -18.18
CA TRP A 258 21.12 18.86 -17.45
C TRP A 258 20.69 17.71 -18.35
N GLU A 259 21.25 16.55 -18.08
CA GLU A 259 20.74 15.28 -18.58
C GLU A 259 20.66 14.30 -17.42
N HIS A 260 19.52 13.64 -17.27
CA HIS A 260 19.34 12.53 -16.34
C HIS A 260 18.98 11.24 -17.09
N PRO A 261 19.31 10.06 -16.51
CA PRO A 261 18.77 8.79 -16.97
C PRO A 261 17.25 8.84 -17.16
N MET A 262 16.77 8.17 -18.19
CA MET A 262 15.34 8.06 -18.48
C MET A 262 14.88 6.61 -18.53
N THR A 263 13.60 6.40 -18.23
CA THR A 263 12.89 5.13 -18.42
C THR A 263 11.42 5.41 -18.69
N PHE A 264 10.70 4.39 -19.16
CA PHE A 264 9.25 4.33 -19.02
C PHE A 264 8.86 3.18 -18.08
N THR A 265 7.65 3.22 -17.52
CA THR A 265 7.10 2.15 -16.68
C THR A 265 6.77 0.93 -17.53
N ASN A 266 7.25 -0.25 -17.16
CA ASN A 266 6.74 -1.52 -17.67
C ASN A 266 6.39 -2.44 -16.50
N TRP A 267 5.71 -3.54 -16.79
CA TRP A 267 5.27 -4.51 -15.79
C TRP A 267 5.13 -5.89 -16.43
N VAL A 268 5.03 -6.90 -15.59
CA VAL A 268 4.91 -8.34 -15.90
C VAL A 268 3.90 -8.67 -17.02
N THR A 269 2.76 -7.98 -17.07
CA THR A 269 1.68 -8.20 -18.06
C THR A 269 2.06 -7.84 -19.49
N THR A 270 2.94 -6.85 -19.67
CA THR A 270 3.43 -6.40 -20.98
C THR A 270 4.94 -6.58 -21.14
N ASP A 271 5.51 -7.53 -20.40
CA ASP A 271 6.93 -7.83 -20.47
C ASP A 271 7.32 -8.51 -21.80
N VAL A 272 8.63 -8.73 -21.96
CA VAL A 272 9.22 -9.31 -23.17
C VAL A 272 9.27 -10.84 -23.18
N LEU A 273 8.81 -11.48 -22.10
CA LEU A 273 8.84 -12.93 -21.94
C LEU A 273 7.54 -13.54 -22.50
N SER A 274 7.52 -14.87 -22.58
CA SER A 274 6.30 -15.61 -22.90
C SER A 274 5.94 -16.50 -21.73
N HIS A 275 4.66 -16.44 -21.35
CA HIS A 275 4.12 -17.10 -20.16
C HIS A 275 3.09 -18.16 -20.55
N PRO A 276 3.51 -19.34 -21.06
CA PRO A 276 2.60 -20.41 -21.45
C PRO A 276 1.74 -20.93 -20.28
N GLY A 277 2.17 -20.72 -19.04
CA GLY A 277 1.40 -21.05 -17.85
C GLY A 277 0.37 -20.01 -17.43
N GLU A 278 0.29 -18.85 -18.08
CA GLU A 278 -0.67 -17.78 -17.71
C GLU A 278 -2.10 -18.13 -18.17
N PRO A 279 -3.09 -18.26 -17.27
CA PRO A 279 -4.48 -18.57 -17.66
C PRO A 279 -5.16 -17.48 -18.49
N LEU A 280 -4.92 -16.20 -18.19
CA LEU A 280 -5.56 -15.08 -18.88
C LEU A 280 -4.82 -14.76 -20.19
N PHE A 281 -5.57 -14.50 -21.25
CA PHE A 281 -4.93 -14.14 -22.53
C PHE A 281 -4.32 -12.75 -22.50
N GLU A 282 -4.94 -11.83 -21.76
CA GLU A 282 -4.52 -10.43 -21.66
C GLU A 282 -3.14 -10.28 -21.00
N GLU A 283 -2.84 -11.11 -20.00
CA GLU A 283 -1.61 -11.12 -19.22
C GLU A 283 -0.36 -11.61 -19.98
N ASP A 284 -0.52 -12.07 -21.22
CA ASP A 284 0.55 -12.56 -22.12
C ASP A 284 0.20 -12.20 -23.58
N LEU A 285 -0.50 -11.06 -23.78
CA LEU A 285 -1.07 -10.66 -25.08
C LEU A 285 -0.06 -9.95 -25.98
N VAL A 286 0.72 -9.02 -25.40
CA VAL A 286 1.58 -8.10 -26.15
C VAL A 286 2.73 -7.65 -25.27
N SER A 287 3.90 -7.46 -25.88
CA SER A 287 5.10 -6.94 -25.21
C SER A 287 5.31 -5.45 -25.51
N VAL A 288 5.86 -4.74 -24.54
CA VAL A 288 6.45 -3.41 -24.70
C VAL A 288 7.93 -3.52 -24.33
N ASP A 289 8.82 -3.42 -25.32
CA ASP A 289 10.25 -3.67 -25.13
C ASP A 289 11.05 -2.36 -25.10
N ALA A 290 11.66 -2.06 -23.95
CA ALA A 290 12.56 -0.93 -23.80
C ALA A 290 13.74 -0.96 -24.81
N ARG A 291 14.19 -2.13 -25.26
CA ARG A 291 15.26 -2.26 -26.27
C ARG A 291 14.87 -1.69 -27.63
N HIS A 292 13.58 -1.49 -27.87
CA HIS A 292 13.08 -0.90 -29.10
C HIS A 292 13.18 0.63 -29.12
N ILE A 293 13.70 1.28 -28.06
CA ILE A 293 13.99 2.71 -28.01
C ILE A 293 15.50 2.90 -27.81
N GLU A 294 16.12 3.76 -28.60
CA GLU A 294 17.54 4.08 -28.50
C GLU A 294 17.78 5.58 -28.22
N PRO A 295 18.69 5.92 -27.29
CA PRO A 295 19.18 7.28 -27.17
C PRO A 295 20.07 7.65 -28.37
N LEU A 296 19.96 8.89 -28.84
CA LEU A 296 20.75 9.47 -29.93
C LEU A 296 21.82 10.42 -29.36
N ASP A 297 21.46 11.67 -29.08
CA ASP A 297 22.33 12.69 -28.50
C ASP A 297 22.04 12.89 -27.00
N TRP A 298 21.94 11.79 -26.26
CA TRP A 298 21.61 11.79 -24.82
C TRP A 298 22.64 10.98 -24.03
N GLN A 299 23.53 11.66 -23.32
CA GLN A 299 24.61 11.08 -22.50
C GLN A 299 24.14 10.65 -21.11
N GLY A 300 23.03 11.22 -20.61
CA GLY A 300 22.37 10.80 -19.36
C GLY A 300 21.92 9.33 -19.38
N GLY A 301 21.74 8.75 -20.56
CA GLY A 301 21.45 7.34 -20.74
C GLY A 301 19.98 6.96 -20.52
N TYR A 302 19.71 5.67 -20.69
CA TYR A 302 18.40 5.05 -20.71
C TYR A 302 18.47 3.64 -20.08
N PHE A 303 17.40 3.21 -19.40
CA PHE A 303 17.29 1.90 -18.75
C PHE A 303 15.88 1.34 -18.83
N ALA A 304 15.74 0.03 -18.60
CA ALA A 304 14.44 -0.64 -18.50
C ALA A 304 13.95 -0.67 -17.04
N ALA A 305 12.67 -0.38 -16.81
CA ALA A 305 12.05 -0.41 -15.49
C ALA A 305 10.84 -1.34 -15.47
N TYR A 306 10.76 -2.19 -14.45
CA TYR A 306 9.68 -3.16 -14.28
C TYR A 306 9.07 -3.10 -12.88
N HIS A 307 7.74 -3.12 -12.81
CA HIS A 307 7.01 -3.51 -11.60
C HIS A 307 6.87 -5.04 -11.60
N VAL A 308 7.32 -5.70 -10.53
CA VAL A 308 7.31 -7.16 -10.41
C VAL A 308 6.92 -7.56 -9.00
N TYR A 309 5.69 -8.01 -8.85
CA TYR A 309 5.14 -8.55 -7.60
C TYR A 309 5.17 -10.09 -7.63
N PRO A 310 5.48 -10.78 -6.53
CA PRO A 310 5.74 -12.24 -6.55
C PRO A 310 4.48 -13.12 -6.66
N TYR A 311 3.29 -12.51 -6.68
CA TYR A 311 1.99 -13.18 -6.64
C TYR A 311 1.10 -12.86 -7.85
N TYR A 312 1.48 -11.91 -8.70
CA TYR A 312 0.69 -11.47 -9.86
C TYR A 312 1.60 -11.29 -11.07
N PRO A 313 1.23 -11.80 -12.26
CA PRO A 313 0.00 -12.53 -12.59
C PRO A 313 0.07 -14.00 -12.15
N ASP A 314 -0.94 -14.79 -12.51
CA ASP A 314 -1.08 -16.18 -12.07
C ASP A 314 0.08 -17.08 -12.52
N PHE A 315 0.79 -16.72 -13.61
CA PHE A 315 1.95 -17.46 -14.10
C PHE A 315 3.05 -17.69 -13.04
N PHE A 316 3.19 -16.83 -12.03
CA PHE A 316 4.16 -17.04 -10.94
C PHE A 316 3.88 -18.33 -10.16
N ARG A 317 2.65 -18.84 -10.21
CA ARG A 317 2.22 -20.08 -9.56
C ARG A 317 1.99 -21.20 -10.58
N THR A 318 1.44 -20.88 -11.75
CA THR A 318 0.96 -21.88 -12.72
C THR A 318 1.98 -22.23 -13.80
N ASP A 319 2.99 -21.39 -14.06
CA ASP A 319 3.98 -21.64 -15.11
C ASP A 319 5.12 -22.57 -14.63
N GLU A 320 5.06 -23.83 -15.04
CA GLU A 320 6.09 -24.83 -14.75
C GLU A 320 7.49 -24.42 -15.27
N THR A 321 7.57 -23.54 -16.28
CA THR A 321 8.85 -23.07 -16.81
C THR A 321 9.58 -22.10 -15.88
N LEU A 322 8.93 -21.60 -14.83
CA LEU A 322 9.54 -20.81 -13.76
C LEU A 322 9.97 -21.68 -12.56
N GLN A 323 9.62 -22.97 -12.54
CA GLN A 323 9.97 -23.89 -11.47
C GLN A 323 11.37 -24.49 -11.68
N THR A 324 12.39 -23.62 -11.78
CA THR A 324 13.78 -24.00 -12.11
C THR A 324 14.75 -23.78 -10.95
N ILE A 325 14.46 -22.84 -10.07
CA ILE A 325 15.28 -22.48 -8.91
C ILE A 325 14.56 -22.93 -7.65
N LYS A 326 15.26 -23.64 -6.77
CA LYS A 326 14.74 -24.01 -5.44
C LYS A 326 15.33 -23.12 -4.37
N ASP A 327 14.52 -22.77 -3.37
CA ASP A 327 14.97 -22.10 -2.16
C ASP A 327 15.58 -23.07 -1.14
N ASP A 328 16.00 -22.54 0.00
CA ASP A 328 16.61 -23.30 1.10
C ASP A 328 15.65 -24.32 1.74
N ASN A 329 14.34 -24.13 1.58
CA ASN A 329 13.30 -25.05 2.05
C ASN A 329 12.96 -26.14 1.01
N GLY A 330 13.52 -26.04 -0.20
CA GLY A 330 13.30 -26.96 -1.31
C GLY A 330 12.06 -26.67 -2.16
N GLU A 331 11.37 -25.56 -1.88
CA GLU A 331 10.27 -25.02 -2.68
C GLU A 331 10.81 -24.23 -3.87
N TYR A 332 9.98 -23.96 -4.89
CA TYR A 332 10.44 -23.22 -6.05
C TYR A 332 10.38 -21.70 -5.80
N ASN A 333 11.48 -21.02 -6.10
CA ASN A 333 11.53 -19.57 -6.14
C ASN A 333 11.25 -19.09 -7.58
N THR A 334 9.96 -19.02 -7.93
CA THR A 334 9.51 -18.58 -9.26
C THR A 334 9.79 -17.10 -9.51
N TYR A 335 9.85 -16.28 -8.47
CA TYR A 335 10.26 -14.88 -8.55
C TYR A 335 11.69 -14.74 -9.07
N LYS A 336 12.66 -15.42 -8.43
CA LYS A 336 14.06 -15.41 -8.89
C LYS A 336 14.22 -16.00 -10.29
N ALA A 337 13.48 -17.08 -10.60
CA ALA A 337 13.52 -17.69 -11.92
C ALA A 337 12.99 -16.74 -13.03
N TYR A 338 11.94 -15.97 -12.72
CA TYR A 338 11.43 -14.91 -13.58
C TYR A 338 12.48 -13.81 -13.79
N LEU A 339 13.06 -13.30 -12.70
CA LEU A 339 14.10 -12.27 -12.77
C LEU A 339 15.30 -12.73 -13.62
N GLN A 340 15.75 -13.97 -13.45
CA GLN A 340 16.84 -14.53 -14.25
C GLN A 340 16.51 -14.54 -15.76
N LYS A 341 15.28 -14.93 -16.12
CA LYS A 341 14.84 -14.91 -17.53
C LYS A 341 14.76 -13.48 -18.07
N LEU A 342 14.11 -12.59 -17.34
CA LEU A 342 13.96 -11.19 -17.74
C LEU A 342 15.33 -10.53 -17.92
N LYS A 343 16.23 -10.67 -16.94
CA LYS A 343 17.59 -10.09 -17.04
C LYS A 343 18.38 -10.64 -18.23
N SER A 344 18.16 -11.89 -18.63
CA SER A 344 18.84 -12.48 -19.78
C SER A 344 18.48 -11.83 -21.12
N GLU A 345 17.35 -11.13 -21.20
CA GLU A 345 16.94 -10.35 -22.37
C GLU A 345 17.67 -9.00 -22.45
N TYR A 346 18.24 -8.50 -21.35
CA TYR A 346 18.85 -7.17 -21.25
C TYR A 346 20.36 -7.26 -20.96
N THR A 347 21.15 -7.52 -22.01
CA THR A 347 22.61 -7.72 -21.91
C THR A 347 23.44 -6.43 -21.97
N ASP A 348 22.87 -5.34 -22.46
CA ASP A 348 23.53 -4.07 -22.75
C ASP A 348 22.69 -2.85 -22.35
N MET A 349 21.71 -3.07 -21.47
CA MET A 349 20.85 -2.05 -20.90
C MET A 349 20.62 -2.37 -19.41
N PRO A 350 20.70 -1.38 -18.49
CA PRO A 350 20.40 -1.64 -17.10
C PRO A 350 18.92 -1.97 -16.94
N VAL A 351 18.60 -2.85 -15.98
CA VAL A 351 17.22 -3.16 -15.62
C VAL A 351 17.03 -2.87 -14.16
N MET A 352 15.98 -2.14 -13.82
CA MET A 352 15.62 -1.80 -12.44
C MET A 352 14.24 -2.37 -12.13
N ILE A 353 14.10 -3.00 -10.97
CA ILE A 353 12.77 -3.32 -10.44
C ILE A 353 12.31 -2.11 -9.64
N THR A 354 11.39 -1.33 -10.21
CA THR A 354 10.94 -0.05 -9.64
C THR A 354 9.73 -0.18 -8.72
N GLU A 355 9.11 -1.36 -8.68
CA GLU A 355 8.15 -1.78 -7.65
C GLU A 355 8.24 -3.28 -7.38
N TYR A 356 8.26 -3.63 -6.09
CA TYR A 356 8.10 -4.99 -5.57
C TYR A 356 7.68 -4.91 -4.09
N GLY A 357 7.10 -5.98 -3.57
CA GLY A 357 6.84 -6.14 -2.14
C GLY A 357 5.58 -6.95 -1.85
N VAL A 358 5.32 -7.20 -0.57
CA VAL A 358 4.06 -7.77 -0.07
C VAL A 358 3.49 -6.90 1.06
N PRO A 359 2.16 -6.90 1.31
CA PRO A 359 1.56 -6.13 2.40
C PRO A 359 1.54 -6.89 3.73
N ALA A 360 1.61 -6.16 4.85
CA ALA A 360 1.43 -6.68 6.21
C ALA A 360 -0.03 -6.49 6.65
N SER A 361 -0.92 -7.36 6.19
CA SER A 361 -2.36 -7.25 6.39
C SER A 361 -2.99 -8.53 6.88
N LEU A 362 -4.09 -8.40 7.63
CA LEU A 362 -4.92 -9.53 8.02
C LEU A 362 -5.57 -10.17 6.78
N GLY A 363 -6.06 -9.34 5.84
CA GLY A 363 -6.65 -9.82 4.59
C GLY A 363 -5.63 -10.27 3.56
N ILE A 364 -6.07 -11.18 2.68
CA ILE A 364 -5.34 -11.76 1.56
C ILE A 364 -6.19 -11.64 0.29
N SER A 365 -5.56 -11.37 -0.86
CA SER A 365 -6.27 -11.31 -2.15
C SER A 365 -5.74 -12.24 -3.23
N HIS A 366 -4.55 -12.80 -3.04
CA HIS A 366 -3.95 -13.73 -3.99
C HIS A 366 -2.85 -14.55 -3.31
N TYR A 367 -2.70 -15.84 -3.67
CA TYR A 367 -1.52 -16.61 -3.25
C TYR A 367 -0.31 -16.35 -4.16
N GLY A 368 0.88 -16.37 -3.57
CA GLY A 368 2.17 -16.41 -4.23
C GLY A 368 2.96 -17.66 -3.83
N LEU A 369 3.81 -18.14 -4.73
CA LEU A 369 4.56 -19.37 -4.46
C LEU A 369 5.62 -19.15 -3.36
N GLY A 370 5.71 -20.10 -2.43
CA GLY A 370 6.61 -20.02 -1.28
C GLY A 370 6.18 -18.99 -0.23
N GLY A 371 4.86 -18.84 -0.02
CA GLY A 371 4.28 -17.96 0.99
C GLY A 371 4.37 -16.47 0.67
N LYS A 372 4.64 -16.09 -0.58
CA LYS A 372 4.77 -14.69 -1.00
C LYS A 372 3.42 -14.11 -1.41
N ASP A 373 2.43 -14.30 -0.56
CA ASP A 373 1.03 -13.97 -0.83
C ASP A 373 0.78 -12.46 -0.88
N GLN A 374 -0.27 -12.05 -1.58
CA GLN A 374 -0.74 -10.67 -1.60
C GLN A 374 -1.56 -10.39 -0.32
N GLY A 375 -0.86 -10.28 0.81
CA GLY A 375 -1.42 -10.11 2.14
C GLY A 375 -1.48 -11.42 2.93
N GLY A 376 -2.06 -11.36 4.13
CA GLY A 376 -2.04 -12.47 5.09
C GLY A 376 -0.78 -12.55 5.96
N HIS A 377 0.06 -11.51 5.92
CA HIS A 377 1.35 -11.47 6.63
C HIS A 377 1.31 -10.48 7.81
N ASN A 378 2.04 -10.80 8.88
CA ASN A 378 2.39 -9.82 9.90
C ASN A 378 3.58 -8.94 9.45
N GLU A 379 3.99 -7.98 10.28
CA GLU A 379 5.08 -7.05 9.96
C GLU A 379 6.45 -7.74 9.84
N GLN A 380 6.70 -8.77 10.64
CA GLN A 380 7.92 -9.56 10.58
C GLN A 380 8.00 -10.33 9.25
N GLU A 381 6.95 -11.07 8.90
CA GLU A 381 6.83 -11.87 7.67
C GLU A 381 6.95 -10.98 6.43
N GLN A 382 6.27 -9.82 6.41
CA GLN A 382 6.46 -8.81 5.36
C GLN A 382 7.93 -8.43 5.21
N GLY A 383 8.63 -8.16 6.32
CA GLY A 383 10.05 -7.83 6.33
C GLY A 383 10.91 -8.96 5.75
N GLU A 384 10.69 -10.18 6.18
CA GLU A 384 11.44 -11.36 5.72
C GLU A 384 11.26 -11.61 4.22
N ILE A 385 10.01 -11.53 3.73
CA ILE A 385 9.69 -11.67 2.30
C ILE A 385 10.31 -10.54 1.49
N ASN A 386 10.12 -9.27 1.89
CA ASN A 386 10.65 -8.13 1.17
C ASN A 386 12.19 -8.17 1.10
N VAL A 387 12.87 -8.55 2.18
CA VAL A 387 14.33 -8.75 2.18
C VAL A 387 14.74 -9.85 1.21
N SER A 388 14.00 -10.97 1.15
CA SER A 388 14.26 -12.04 0.19
C SER A 388 14.13 -11.54 -1.25
N LEU A 389 13.08 -10.77 -1.56
CA LEU A 389 12.86 -10.20 -2.89
C LEU A 389 13.98 -9.22 -3.27
N THR A 390 14.37 -8.32 -2.37
CA THR A 390 15.51 -7.40 -2.60
C THR A 390 16.79 -8.16 -2.91
N LYS A 391 17.07 -9.24 -2.18
CA LYS A 391 18.25 -10.07 -2.40
C LYS A 391 18.19 -10.79 -3.73
N ASP A 392 17.04 -11.32 -4.14
CA ASP A 392 16.89 -11.94 -5.45
C ASP A 392 17.13 -10.94 -6.59
N ILE A 393 16.58 -9.72 -6.49
CA ILE A 393 16.84 -8.63 -7.44
C ILE A 393 18.34 -8.28 -7.49
N TYR A 394 18.98 -8.20 -6.31
CA TYR A 394 20.40 -7.90 -6.22
C TYR A 394 21.27 -9.04 -6.77
N ASP A 395 21.00 -10.30 -6.44
CA ASP A 395 21.79 -11.45 -6.88
C ASP A 395 21.70 -11.68 -8.39
N GLU A 396 20.54 -11.40 -9.00
CA GLU A 396 20.35 -11.52 -10.45
C GLU A 396 20.95 -10.33 -11.24
N GLY A 397 21.65 -9.39 -10.58
CA GLY A 397 22.43 -8.35 -11.25
C GLY A 397 21.61 -7.19 -11.81
N TYR A 398 20.45 -6.90 -11.23
CA TYR A 398 19.68 -5.70 -11.57
C TYR A 398 20.38 -4.44 -11.07
N ALA A 399 20.09 -3.30 -11.70
CA ALA A 399 20.65 -1.99 -11.37
C ALA A 399 20.01 -1.36 -10.12
N GLY A 400 18.85 -1.84 -9.70
CA GLY A 400 18.20 -1.34 -8.49
C GLY A 400 16.92 -2.08 -8.12
N ALA A 401 16.52 -1.86 -6.88
CA ALA A 401 15.30 -2.36 -6.26
C ALA A 401 14.63 -1.22 -5.49
N ILE A 402 13.43 -0.83 -5.93
CA ILE A 402 12.62 0.20 -5.24
C ILE A 402 11.41 -0.47 -4.60
N LEU A 403 11.40 -0.51 -3.27
CA LEU A 403 10.36 -1.16 -2.48
C LEU A 403 9.03 -0.40 -2.60
N PHE A 404 7.93 -1.14 -2.76
CA PHE A 404 6.57 -0.64 -2.61
C PHE A 404 6.07 -1.02 -1.19
N MET A 405 6.00 -0.10 -0.23
CA MET A 405 6.27 1.35 -0.33
C MET A 405 6.64 1.99 1.02
N TRP A 406 6.81 3.31 1.09
CA TRP A 406 7.13 4.02 2.32
C TRP A 406 5.99 3.94 3.35
N GLN A 407 4.82 4.50 3.07
CA GLN A 407 3.71 4.60 4.01
C GLN A 407 2.49 3.74 3.63
N ASP A 408 1.74 3.29 4.63
CA ASP A 408 0.39 2.74 4.43
C ASP A 408 -0.55 3.80 3.86
N GLU A 409 -1.48 3.40 2.98
CA GLU A 409 -2.39 4.33 2.28
C GLU A 409 -3.84 3.85 2.33
N TRP A 410 -4.65 4.48 3.19
CA TRP A 410 -6.01 4.02 3.52
C TRP A 410 -7.03 4.11 2.37
N PHE A 411 -6.78 4.92 1.34
CA PHE A 411 -7.70 5.07 0.21
C PHE A 411 -7.64 3.89 -0.77
N LYS A 412 -6.57 3.09 -0.71
CA LYS A 412 -6.33 1.97 -1.62
C LYS A 412 -7.41 0.90 -1.47
N LYS A 413 -7.58 0.10 -2.52
CA LYS A 413 -8.65 -0.87 -2.68
C LYS A 413 -8.11 -2.13 -3.32
N THR A 414 -8.67 -3.28 -2.95
CA THR A 414 -8.40 -4.57 -3.60
C THR A 414 -9.69 -5.14 -4.16
N TRP A 415 -9.61 -5.91 -5.25
CA TRP A 415 -10.77 -6.43 -5.98
C TRP A 415 -11.76 -7.23 -5.10
N ASN A 416 -11.28 -7.95 -4.09
CA ASN A 416 -12.08 -8.85 -3.26
C ASN A 416 -12.75 -8.16 -2.04
N THR A 417 -12.26 -6.98 -1.63
CA THR A 417 -12.88 -6.18 -0.56
C THR A 417 -13.56 -4.91 -1.07
N MET A 418 -13.21 -4.42 -2.26
CA MET A 418 -13.82 -3.23 -2.87
C MET A 418 -15.36 -3.31 -2.95
N PRO A 419 -16.00 -4.46 -3.25
CA PRO A 419 -17.46 -4.59 -3.22
C PRO A 419 -18.08 -4.46 -1.83
N LEU A 420 -17.27 -4.52 -0.76
CA LEU A 420 -17.70 -4.47 0.64
C LEU A 420 -17.49 -3.08 1.26
N GLU A 421 -16.66 -2.21 0.67
CA GLU A 421 -16.39 -0.86 1.18
C GLU A 421 -17.34 0.18 0.54
N ILE A 422 -18.51 0.37 1.16
CA ILE A 422 -19.63 1.17 0.64
C ILE A 422 -20.05 2.24 1.65
N PRO A 423 -20.11 3.53 1.27
CA PRO A 423 -19.90 4.05 -0.08
C PRO A 423 -18.41 4.23 -0.44
N ALA A 424 -18.10 4.04 -1.72
CA ALA A 424 -16.71 3.99 -2.21
C ALA A 424 -15.91 5.28 -2.00
N ASP A 425 -16.57 6.44 -1.94
CA ASP A 425 -15.98 7.76 -1.73
C ASP A 425 -15.61 8.02 -0.25
N ARG A 426 -15.97 7.12 0.66
CA ARG A 426 -15.63 7.21 2.09
C ARG A 426 -14.52 6.24 2.52
N ARG A 427 -13.92 5.51 1.59
CA ARG A 427 -12.88 4.51 1.83
C ARG A 427 -11.66 5.05 2.60
N SER A 428 -11.29 6.31 2.38
CA SER A 428 -10.14 6.93 3.06
C SER A 428 -10.41 7.25 4.54
N PHE A 429 -11.68 7.31 4.98
CA PHE A 429 -12.04 7.71 6.34
C PHE A 429 -11.96 6.56 7.35
N TRP A 430 -11.60 5.35 6.93
CA TRP A 430 -11.47 4.23 7.84
C TRP A 430 -10.48 3.19 7.30
N LEU A 431 -9.83 2.47 8.20
CA LEU A 431 -8.85 1.47 7.84
C LEU A 431 -9.49 0.08 7.88
N ASN A 432 -9.86 -0.40 6.69
CA ASN A 432 -10.23 -1.80 6.52
C ASN A 432 -8.96 -2.66 6.49
N VAL A 433 -8.61 -3.28 7.61
CA VAL A 433 -7.42 -4.15 7.72
C VAL A 433 -7.53 -5.45 6.92
N LEU A 434 -8.71 -5.72 6.35
CA LEU A 434 -8.92 -6.83 5.41
C LEU A 434 -8.57 -6.43 3.96
N THR A 435 -8.41 -5.14 3.67
CA THR A 435 -7.94 -4.64 2.37
C THR A 435 -6.42 -4.55 2.39
N ASN A 436 -5.77 -5.60 1.92
CA ASN A 436 -4.31 -5.76 1.88
C ASN A 436 -3.58 -4.57 1.21
N GLU A 437 -4.14 -4.00 0.14
CA GLU A 437 -3.54 -2.86 -0.57
C GLU A 437 -3.34 -1.61 0.31
N LYS A 438 -4.07 -1.48 1.43
CA LYS A 438 -3.89 -0.36 2.37
C LYS A 438 -2.61 -0.47 3.21
N MET A 439 -1.96 -1.65 3.28
CA MET A 439 -0.97 -2.00 4.29
C MET A 439 0.42 -2.39 3.74
N PHE A 440 0.80 -1.87 2.58
CA PHE A 440 2.12 -2.10 1.96
C PHE A 440 3.28 -1.31 2.58
N GLY A 441 3.00 -0.23 3.29
CA GLY A 441 4.04 0.66 3.82
C GLY A 441 4.94 -0.06 4.82
N VAL A 442 6.20 0.38 4.90
CA VAL A 442 7.10 0.10 6.04
C VAL A 442 6.90 1.09 7.20
N LEU A 443 6.17 2.18 6.94
CA LEU A 443 5.63 3.11 7.92
C LEU A 443 4.13 2.81 8.11
N ALA A 444 3.78 2.30 9.29
CA ALA A 444 2.40 2.09 9.68
C ALA A 444 1.69 3.43 9.87
N MET A 445 0.51 3.54 9.25
CA MET A 445 -0.47 4.61 9.49
C MET A 445 -1.58 4.03 10.36
N GLU A 446 -1.31 3.94 11.65
CA GLU A 446 -2.12 3.23 12.64
C GLU A 446 -3.40 3.98 12.98
N ALA A 447 -4.51 3.26 13.17
CA ALA A 447 -5.78 3.85 13.59
C ALA A 447 -5.70 4.47 15.00
N GLY A 448 -6.59 5.43 15.29
CA GLY A 448 -6.39 6.42 16.34
C GLY A 448 -6.15 5.89 17.75
N LYS A 449 -6.56 4.66 18.08
CA LYS A 449 -6.37 4.08 19.42
C LYS A 449 -5.33 2.96 19.48
N GLN A 450 -4.72 2.56 18.38
CA GLN A 450 -3.75 1.46 18.40
C GLN A 450 -2.51 1.74 19.27
N ASN A 451 -2.12 3.01 19.43
CA ASN A 451 -1.03 3.41 20.34
C ASN A 451 -1.49 3.77 21.76
N GLN A 452 -2.80 3.68 22.03
CA GLN A 452 -3.42 3.95 23.34
C GLN A 452 -3.95 2.67 24.00
N LEU A 453 -4.39 1.71 23.19
CA LEU A 453 -4.93 0.41 23.58
C LEU A 453 -4.04 -0.69 23.01
N ILE A 454 -3.18 -1.22 23.87
CA ILE A 454 -2.26 -2.30 23.56
C ILE A 454 -2.94 -3.60 23.95
N MET A 455 -3.06 -4.54 23.01
CA MET A 455 -3.52 -5.89 23.32
C MET A 455 -2.40 -6.62 24.06
N ASP A 456 -2.44 -6.66 25.38
CA ASP A 456 -1.49 -7.38 26.24
C ASP A 456 -2.19 -8.23 27.32
N GLY A 457 -3.52 -8.15 27.39
CA GLY A 457 -4.37 -8.87 28.33
C GLY A 457 -4.79 -8.03 29.54
N SER A 458 -4.26 -6.81 29.67
CA SER A 458 -4.54 -5.87 30.76
C SER A 458 -5.50 -4.77 30.32
N LEU A 459 -6.44 -4.42 31.19
CA LEU A 459 -7.40 -3.34 30.95
C LEU A 459 -6.96 -2.00 31.56
N ASP A 460 -5.70 -1.88 32.00
CA ASP A 460 -5.15 -0.70 32.68
C ASP A 460 -5.10 0.54 31.77
N ASP A 461 -4.69 0.37 30.51
CA ASP A 461 -4.53 1.45 29.53
C ASP A 461 -5.86 2.11 29.12
N TRP A 462 -6.97 1.36 29.16
CA TRP A 462 -8.34 1.86 28.98
C TRP A 462 -8.69 2.99 29.95
N SER A 463 -8.06 3.05 31.13
CA SER A 463 -8.26 4.12 32.11
C SER A 463 -7.61 5.44 31.70
N SER A 464 -6.70 5.40 30.72
CA SER A 464 -6.01 6.57 30.15
C SER A 464 -6.77 7.22 29.00
N LEU A 465 -7.80 6.55 28.45
CA LEU A 465 -8.68 7.13 27.43
C LEU A 465 -9.47 8.33 27.99
N ALA A 466 -9.80 9.26 27.11
CA ALA A 466 -10.53 10.47 27.50
C ALA A 466 -11.95 10.16 28.04
N GLU A 467 -12.44 11.02 28.94
CA GLU A 467 -13.77 10.88 29.52
C GLU A 467 -14.84 10.83 28.42
N GLY A 468 -15.67 9.77 28.44
CA GLY A 468 -16.76 9.56 27.48
C GLY A 468 -16.40 8.70 26.26
N GLU A 469 -15.12 8.33 26.07
CA GLU A 469 -14.72 7.45 24.98
C GLU A 469 -15.02 5.97 25.24
N VAL A 470 -15.14 5.58 26.51
CA VAL A 470 -15.45 4.21 26.93
C VAL A 470 -16.91 4.11 27.35
N LYS A 471 -17.66 3.19 26.74
CA LYS A 471 -19.07 2.91 27.08
C LYS A 471 -19.18 1.59 27.83
N GLN A 472 -19.83 1.63 28.99
CA GLN A 472 -20.14 0.44 29.78
C GLN A 472 -21.34 -0.30 29.18
N TRP A 473 -21.22 -1.61 29.01
CA TRP A 473 -22.34 -2.47 28.68
C TRP A 473 -23.31 -2.54 29.86
N GLN A 474 -24.60 -2.44 29.59
CA GLN A 474 -25.63 -2.29 30.63
C GLN A 474 -26.29 -3.62 31.05
N GLY A 475 -25.95 -4.72 30.38
CA GLY A 475 -26.48 -6.03 30.71
C GLY A 475 -25.79 -6.67 31.91
N LYS A 476 -26.25 -7.86 32.28
CA LYS A 476 -25.66 -8.66 33.36
C LYS A 476 -25.62 -10.13 32.96
N VAL A 477 -24.48 -10.77 33.17
CA VAL A 477 -24.29 -12.21 32.94
C VAL A 477 -23.55 -12.77 34.16
N GLU A 478 -23.99 -13.92 34.66
CA GLU A 478 -23.25 -14.62 35.73
C GLU A 478 -21.87 -15.04 35.23
N GLY A 479 -20.81 -14.71 35.96
CA GLY A 479 -19.42 -14.95 35.56
C GLY A 479 -18.75 -13.78 34.83
N ILE A 480 -19.50 -12.76 34.42
CA ILE A 480 -18.97 -11.54 33.80
C ILE A 480 -19.20 -10.36 34.77
N GLU A 481 -18.12 -9.85 35.35
CA GLU A 481 -18.17 -8.71 36.28
C GLU A 481 -18.52 -7.43 35.53
N SER A 482 -17.84 -7.16 34.41
CA SER A 482 -18.10 -5.99 33.57
C SER A 482 -17.67 -6.20 32.13
N MET A 483 -18.29 -5.44 31.22
CA MET A 483 -17.92 -5.36 29.81
C MET A 483 -17.99 -3.89 29.39
N LYS A 484 -16.98 -3.42 28.67
CA LYS A 484 -16.85 -2.05 28.17
C LYS A 484 -16.42 -2.06 26.71
N MET A 485 -16.82 -1.03 25.97
CA MET A 485 -16.53 -0.92 24.54
C MET A 485 -16.03 0.47 24.19
N THR A 486 -15.13 0.53 23.23
CA THR A 486 -14.76 1.74 22.50
C THR A 486 -14.51 1.40 21.04
N HIS A 487 -14.09 2.38 20.23
CA HIS A 487 -13.79 2.17 18.82
C HIS A 487 -12.77 3.18 18.32
N ASP A 488 -12.17 2.88 17.18
CA ASP A 488 -11.43 3.82 16.34
C ASP A 488 -11.77 3.59 14.86
N GLU A 489 -10.95 4.12 13.97
CA GLU A 489 -11.12 4.07 12.52
C GLU A 489 -10.93 2.65 11.92
N ALA A 490 -10.44 1.67 12.67
CA ALA A 490 -10.21 0.31 12.19
C ALA A 490 -11.00 -0.76 12.97
N TYR A 491 -11.17 -0.56 14.29
CA TYR A 491 -11.68 -1.59 15.19
C TYR A 491 -12.79 -1.12 16.12
N VAL A 492 -13.63 -2.07 16.52
CA VAL A 492 -14.36 -2.02 17.77
C VAL A 492 -13.55 -2.74 18.85
N TYR A 493 -13.26 -2.04 19.93
CA TYR A 493 -12.55 -2.60 21.08
C TYR A 493 -13.54 -3.06 22.14
N ILE A 494 -13.30 -4.23 22.72
CA ILE A 494 -14.10 -4.82 23.79
C ILE A 494 -13.18 -5.23 24.93
N GLY A 495 -13.42 -4.69 26.13
CA GLY A 495 -12.73 -5.08 27.35
C GLY A 495 -13.71 -5.75 28.31
N ILE A 496 -13.34 -6.90 28.85
CA ILE A 496 -14.18 -7.74 29.70
C ILE A 496 -13.41 -8.12 30.96
N THR A 497 -14.05 -7.94 32.11
CA THR A 497 -13.57 -8.48 33.39
C THR A 497 -14.52 -9.58 33.82
N LEU A 498 -13.99 -10.78 34.05
CA LEU A 498 -14.73 -11.93 34.56
C LEU A 498 -14.74 -11.94 36.10
N ASP A 499 -15.71 -12.65 36.67
CA ASP A 499 -15.75 -12.87 38.12
C ASP A 499 -14.54 -13.72 38.58
N GLU A 500 -14.14 -14.70 37.76
CA GLU A 500 -13.04 -15.64 37.99
C GLU A 500 -12.00 -15.56 36.86
N ALA A 501 -10.81 -16.13 37.05
CA ALA A 501 -9.78 -16.12 36.01
C ALA A 501 -10.23 -16.88 34.75
N PHE A 502 -9.97 -16.31 33.58
CA PHE A 502 -10.24 -16.95 32.31
C PHE A 502 -9.29 -18.13 32.09
N ASP A 503 -9.87 -19.27 31.75
CA ASP A 503 -9.14 -20.48 31.42
C ASP A 503 -9.76 -21.04 30.12
N PRO A 504 -9.08 -20.92 28.97
CA PRO A 504 -9.62 -21.34 27.68
C PRO A 504 -9.84 -22.87 27.62
N ASP A 505 -9.21 -23.66 28.50
CA ASP A 505 -9.46 -25.10 28.60
C ASP A 505 -10.74 -25.45 29.36
N LYS A 506 -11.29 -24.52 30.15
CA LYS A 506 -12.51 -24.73 30.93
C LYS A 506 -13.71 -23.95 30.41
N THR A 507 -13.46 -22.76 29.89
CA THR A 507 -14.51 -21.80 29.53
C THR A 507 -14.31 -21.32 28.10
N LYS A 508 -15.42 -21.09 27.41
CA LYS A 508 -15.48 -20.37 26.13
C LYS A 508 -16.30 -19.10 26.34
N LEU A 509 -15.75 -17.96 25.93
CA LEU A 509 -16.48 -16.70 25.85
C LEU A 509 -16.97 -16.53 24.42
N SER A 510 -18.24 -16.18 24.27
CA SER A 510 -18.81 -15.83 22.97
C SER A 510 -19.60 -14.55 23.06
N ILE A 511 -19.60 -13.75 21.99
CA ILE A 511 -20.30 -12.48 21.89
C ILE A 511 -21.05 -12.45 20.56
N GLY A 512 -22.37 -12.52 20.62
CA GLY A 512 -23.23 -12.31 19.47
C GLY A 512 -23.35 -10.83 19.14
N THR A 513 -23.41 -10.50 17.86
CA THR A 513 -23.65 -9.13 17.40
C THR A 513 -24.92 -9.04 16.57
N ASP A 514 -25.80 -8.13 16.95
CA ASP A 514 -26.96 -7.69 16.17
C ASP A 514 -26.70 -6.26 15.71
N THR A 515 -26.56 -6.08 14.40
CA THR A 515 -26.16 -4.84 13.73
C THR A 515 -27.26 -4.29 12.83
N LEU A 516 -28.16 -5.15 12.35
CA LEU A 516 -29.35 -4.78 11.58
C LEU A 516 -30.41 -5.88 11.70
N ALA A 517 -31.63 -5.59 11.23
CA ALA A 517 -32.68 -6.61 11.21
C ALA A 517 -32.34 -7.73 10.21
N GLY A 518 -32.22 -8.96 10.72
CA GLY A 518 -31.90 -10.17 9.98
C GLY A 518 -31.20 -11.16 10.89
N GLY A 519 -30.32 -11.98 10.32
CA GLY A 519 -29.37 -12.82 11.06
C GLY A 519 -29.78 -14.28 11.19
N ASN A 520 -29.06 -14.99 12.05
CA ASN A 520 -29.35 -16.36 12.42
C ASN A 520 -29.43 -16.50 13.93
N GLN A 521 -30.32 -17.39 14.39
CA GLN A 521 -30.34 -17.84 15.77
C GLN A 521 -29.11 -18.75 16.02
N PRO A 522 -28.36 -18.57 17.12
CA PRO A 522 -27.19 -19.40 17.45
C PRO A 522 -27.60 -20.73 18.07
N ALA A 523 -28.28 -21.56 17.28
CA ALA A 523 -28.83 -22.83 17.75
C ALA A 523 -27.72 -23.81 18.21
N GLU A 524 -26.56 -23.77 17.56
CA GLU A 524 -25.40 -24.59 17.87
C GLU A 524 -24.53 -23.98 18.99
N GLU A 525 -24.32 -22.66 18.95
CA GLU A 525 -23.43 -21.94 19.87
C GLU A 525 -24.10 -21.63 21.22
N LEU A 526 -25.43 -21.54 21.23
CA LEU A 526 -26.24 -21.24 22.40
C LEU A 526 -27.51 -22.15 22.47
N PRO A 527 -27.34 -23.47 22.67
CA PRO A 527 -28.44 -24.43 22.55
C PRO A 527 -29.60 -24.16 23.52
N GLY A 528 -30.82 -24.20 23.01
CA GLY A 528 -32.04 -24.04 23.80
C GLY A 528 -32.35 -22.60 24.22
N LYS A 529 -31.54 -21.62 23.79
CA LYS A 529 -31.84 -20.19 23.95
C LYS A 529 -32.29 -19.60 22.61
N LYS A 530 -33.10 -18.54 22.67
CA LYS A 530 -33.63 -17.85 21.50
C LYS A 530 -33.56 -16.33 21.67
N MET A 531 -33.32 -15.65 20.57
CA MET A 531 -33.52 -14.20 20.48
C MET A 531 -34.91 -13.89 19.95
N GLU A 532 -35.52 -12.83 20.46
CA GLU A 532 -36.75 -12.23 19.95
C GLU A 532 -36.45 -10.80 19.49
N GLY A 533 -37.19 -10.30 18.50
CA GLY A 533 -37.04 -8.93 18.02
C GLY A 533 -35.80 -8.67 17.15
N GLY A 534 -34.95 -9.68 16.94
CA GLY A 534 -33.79 -9.72 16.04
C GLY A 534 -33.05 -11.04 16.18
N ASP A 535 -32.12 -11.34 15.26
CA ASP A 535 -31.16 -12.45 15.36
C ASP A 535 -29.73 -11.88 15.29
N LEU A 536 -28.70 -12.73 15.14
CA LEU A 536 -27.31 -12.27 15.12
C LEU A 536 -26.72 -12.35 13.71
N GLU A 537 -25.98 -11.32 13.29
CA GLU A 537 -25.16 -11.34 12.08
C GLU A 537 -23.84 -12.08 12.28
N THR A 538 -23.25 -11.99 13.48
CA THR A 538 -21.96 -12.61 13.77
C THR A 538 -21.89 -13.15 15.19
N VAL A 539 -21.03 -14.13 15.39
CA VAL A 539 -20.63 -14.64 16.71
C VAL A 539 -19.12 -14.58 16.80
N ILE A 540 -18.64 -13.72 17.70
CA ILE A 540 -17.25 -13.65 18.13
C ILE A 540 -17.05 -14.74 19.18
N THR A 541 -16.03 -15.58 19.03
CA THR A 541 -15.66 -16.61 20.00
C THR A 541 -14.22 -16.40 20.45
N VAL A 542 -14.02 -16.48 21.76
CA VAL A 542 -12.72 -16.45 22.43
C VAL A 542 -12.61 -17.67 23.34
N GLY A 543 -11.56 -18.45 23.11
CA GLY A 543 -11.32 -19.72 23.78
C GLY A 543 -9.89 -20.17 23.53
N LYS A 544 -9.71 -21.38 23.02
CA LYS A 544 -8.42 -21.84 22.51
C LYS A 544 -8.06 -21.07 21.24
N ASP A 545 -6.77 -20.96 20.96
CA ASP A 545 -6.26 -20.18 19.84
C ASP A 545 -6.87 -20.63 18.49
N GLU A 546 -7.01 -21.94 18.29
CA GLU A 546 -7.57 -22.50 17.03
C GLU A 546 -9.10 -22.39 16.89
N GLU A 547 -9.83 -22.05 17.94
CA GLU A 547 -11.29 -21.87 17.88
C GLU A 547 -11.72 -20.41 18.00
N SER A 548 -10.77 -19.51 18.30
CA SER A 548 -11.07 -18.10 18.48
C SER A 548 -11.23 -17.43 17.12
N ALA A 549 -12.45 -16.97 16.83
CA ALA A 549 -12.83 -16.50 15.51
C ALA A 549 -14.09 -15.61 15.56
N VAL A 550 -14.28 -14.80 14.53
CA VAL A 550 -15.57 -14.22 14.14
C VAL A 550 -16.19 -15.10 13.06
N ASN A 551 -17.33 -15.71 13.37
CA ASN A 551 -18.13 -16.45 12.40
C ASN A 551 -19.34 -15.59 11.98
N ILE A 552 -19.71 -15.70 10.70
CA ILE A 552 -20.82 -14.95 10.09
C ILE A 552 -22.06 -15.84 9.99
N ALA A 553 -23.23 -15.26 10.18
CA ALA A 553 -24.50 -15.93 9.99
C ALA A 553 -24.61 -16.45 8.55
N LYS A 554 -25.04 -17.70 8.36
CA LYS A 554 -25.13 -18.29 7.01
C LYS A 554 -26.06 -17.51 6.07
N SER A 555 -27.08 -16.83 6.61
CA SER A 555 -27.97 -15.97 5.81
C SER A 555 -27.34 -14.63 5.41
N TYR A 556 -26.23 -14.26 6.06
CA TYR A 556 -25.52 -13.00 5.86
C TYR A 556 -24.15 -13.17 5.20
N ASP A 557 -23.68 -14.41 5.03
CA ASP A 557 -22.40 -14.77 4.43
C ASP A 557 -22.15 -14.07 3.07
N PHE A 558 -21.25 -13.09 3.08
CA PHE A 558 -20.91 -12.30 1.90
C PHE A 558 -20.30 -13.14 0.78
N ASN A 559 -19.53 -14.17 1.15
CA ASN A 559 -18.88 -15.04 0.19
C ASN A 559 -19.91 -15.86 -0.59
N GLN A 560 -20.83 -16.51 0.13
CA GLN A 560 -21.92 -17.27 -0.48
C GLN A 560 -22.88 -16.38 -1.27
N ARG A 561 -23.22 -15.19 -0.76
CA ARG A 561 -24.12 -14.26 -1.46
C ARG A 561 -23.49 -13.71 -2.74
N MET A 562 -22.19 -13.43 -2.72
CA MET A 562 -21.50 -12.89 -3.88
C MET A 562 -21.18 -13.96 -4.91
N TYR A 563 -20.63 -15.09 -4.48
CA TYR A 563 -20.08 -16.10 -5.38
C TYR A 563 -20.96 -17.34 -5.53
N GLY A 564 -22.03 -17.50 -4.75
CA GLY A 564 -23.02 -18.57 -4.90
C GLY A 564 -24.03 -18.33 -6.04
N PRO A 565 -25.10 -19.14 -6.11
CA PRO A 565 -26.07 -19.12 -7.21
C PRO A 565 -26.80 -17.80 -7.44
N GLU A 566 -26.93 -16.96 -6.41
CA GLU A 566 -27.58 -15.64 -6.53
C GLU A 566 -26.68 -14.55 -7.12
N GLY A 567 -25.36 -14.77 -7.15
CA GLY A 567 -24.37 -13.82 -7.64
C GLY A 567 -23.60 -14.36 -8.86
N TYR A 568 -22.30 -14.61 -8.70
CA TYR A 568 -21.43 -15.09 -9.79
C TYR A 568 -21.62 -16.58 -10.15
N TRP A 569 -22.28 -17.37 -9.29
CA TRP A 569 -22.46 -18.82 -9.48
C TRP A 569 -21.13 -19.58 -9.68
N MET A 570 -20.15 -19.27 -8.84
CA MET A 570 -18.86 -19.96 -8.74
C MET A 570 -18.83 -20.97 -7.60
N LEU A 571 -19.72 -20.81 -6.61
CA LEU A 571 -19.94 -21.72 -5.50
C LEU A 571 -21.29 -22.43 -5.64
N GLU A 572 -21.34 -23.66 -5.15
CA GLU A 572 -22.60 -24.38 -4.99
C GLU A 572 -23.46 -23.76 -3.88
N GLU A 573 -24.76 -24.05 -3.89
CA GLU A 573 -25.64 -23.65 -2.79
C GLU A 573 -25.23 -24.36 -1.50
N GLN A 574 -25.26 -23.63 -0.38
CA GLN A 574 -24.98 -24.22 0.93
C GLN A 574 -25.99 -25.34 1.24
N PRO A 575 -25.53 -26.52 1.70
CA PRO A 575 -26.41 -27.58 2.15
C PRO A 575 -27.38 -27.13 3.25
N ALA A 576 -28.58 -27.73 3.31
CA ALA A 576 -29.59 -27.37 4.30
C ALA A 576 -29.15 -27.59 5.75
N ASP A 577 -28.21 -28.52 5.99
CA ASP A 577 -27.60 -28.84 7.28
C ASP A 577 -26.37 -27.98 7.63
N THR A 578 -26.07 -26.95 6.83
CA THR A 578 -25.04 -25.95 7.16
C THR A 578 -25.36 -25.29 8.50
N PRO A 579 -24.39 -25.19 9.43
CA PRO A 579 -24.57 -24.53 10.74
C PRO A 579 -25.10 -23.10 10.64
N SER A 580 -25.65 -22.58 11.73
CA SER A 580 -26.20 -21.21 11.76
C SER A 580 -25.15 -20.14 11.51
N PHE A 581 -23.91 -20.39 11.95
CA PHE A 581 -22.75 -19.54 11.72
C PHE A 581 -21.65 -20.32 11.02
N VAL A 582 -21.05 -19.68 10.01
CA VAL A 582 -19.98 -20.23 9.17
C VAL A 582 -18.73 -19.36 9.26
N PRO A 583 -17.53 -19.88 8.93
CA PRO A 583 -16.33 -19.07 8.91
C PRO A 583 -16.46 -17.85 7.99
N TRP A 584 -15.96 -16.70 8.41
CA TRP A 584 -15.89 -15.50 7.58
C TRP A 584 -14.79 -15.68 6.51
N LYS A 585 -15.12 -15.47 5.22
CA LYS A 585 -14.25 -15.79 4.09
C LYS A 585 -14.12 -14.67 3.06
N LEU A 586 -12.94 -14.55 2.45
CA LEU A 586 -12.69 -13.73 1.26
C LEU A 586 -12.35 -14.61 0.07
N ALA A 587 -12.83 -14.23 -1.11
CA ALA A 587 -12.34 -14.82 -2.34
C ALA A 587 -10.91 -14.34 -2.61
N ILE A 588 -10.05 -15.24 -3.09
CA ILE A 588 -8.65 -14.96 -3.46
C ILE A 588 -8.33 -15.41 -4.89
N SER A 589 -9.27 -16.07 -5.56
CA SER A 589 -9.24 -16.35 -7.00
C SER A 589 -10.66 -16.58 -7.50
N LEU A 590 -10.99 -16.06 -8.68
CA LEU A 590 -12.25 -16.32 -9.34
C LEU A 590 -12.19 -17.59 -10.19
N MET A 591 -13.33 -18.27 -10.34
CA MET A 591 -13.42 -19.39 -11.28
C MET A 591 -13.33 -18.86 -12.72
N MET A 592 -12.42 -19.43 -13.51
CA MET A 592 -12.27 -19.13 -14.92
C MET A 592 -12.37 -20.42 -15.75
N SER A 593 -12.94 -20.32 -16.94
CA SER A 593 -13.13 -21.48 -17.83
C SER A 593 -12.95 -21.09 -19.30
N PRO A 594 -12.39 -21.98 -20.14
CA PRO A 594 -12.40 -21.78 -21.59
C PRO A 594 -13.83 -21.61 -22.13
N PRO A 595 -14.04 -20.77 -23.17
CA PRO A 595 -13.03 -20.16 -24.04
C PRO A 595 -12.43 -18.84 -23.54
N ASP A 596 -12.87 -18.31 -22.40
CA ASP A 596 -12.43 -17.00 -21.90
C ASP A 596 -11.01 -17.04 -21.28
N THR A 597 -10.47 -18.23 -21.03
CA THR A 597 -9.11 -18.51 -20.54
C THR A 597 -8.41 -19.59 -21.35
N LYS A 598 -7.07 -19.64 -21.27
CA LYS A 598 -6.24 -20.69 -21.89
C LYS A 598 -6.57 -22.08 -21.32
N PHE A 599 -6.82 -22.17 -20.02
CA PHE A 599 -7.21 -23.39 -19.31
C PHE A 599 -8.09 -23.06 -18.09
N ALA A 600 -8.79 -24.05 -17.54
CA ALA A 600 -9.69 -23.85 -16.41
C ALA A 600 -8.90 -23.52 -15.12
N HIS A 601 -9.38 -22.51 -14.40
CA HIS A 601 -8.82 -22.07 -13.12
C HIS A 601 -9.91 -22.08 -12.04
N PRO A 602 -9.70 -22.69 -10.86
CA PRO A 602 -10.75 -22.82 -9.86
C PRO A 602 -11.00 -21.52 -9.10
N TYR A 603 -12.22 -21.38 -8.57
CA TYR A 603 -12.49 -20.44 -7.50
C TYR A 603 -11.74 -20.86 -6.23
N MET A 604 -11.19 -19.90 -5.50
CA MET A 604 -10.52 -20.12 -4.23
C MET A 604 -10.93 -19.04 -3.23
N ASP A 605 -11.12 -19.46 -1.99
CA ASP A 605 -11.42 -18.59 -0.86
C ASP A 605 -10.51 -18.92 0.33
N GLU A 606 -10.37 -17.96 1.24
CA GLU A 606 -9.63 -18.10 2.48
C GLU A 606 -10.47 -17.74 3.69
N VAL A 607 -10.18 -18.38 4.82
CA VAL A 607 -10.81 -18.05 6.11
C VAL A 607 -10.06 -16.89 6.77
N ILE A 608 -10.79 -15.82 7.05
CA ILE A 608 -10.22 -14.52 7.48
C ILE A 608 -10.88 -14.00 8.78
N GLY A 609 -11.79 -14.80 9.36
CA GLY A 609 -12.38 -14.53 10.67
C GLY A 609 -11.53 -14.98 11.88
N LYS A 610 -10.37 -15.62 11.71
CA LYS A 610 -9.56 -16.12 12.85
C LYS A 610 -9.06 -14.96 13.72
N LEU A 611 -9.15 -15.11 15.05
CA LEU A 611 -8.67 -14.14 16.02
C LEU A 611 -7.32 -14.58 16.57
N ASN A 612 -6.24 -13.98 16.06
CA ASN A 612 -4.89 -14.29 16.52
C ASN A 612 -4.67 -13.73 17.94
N ARG A 613 -4.14 -14.58 18.82
CA ARG A 613 -3.74 -14.20 20.17
C ARG A 613 -2.25 -13.88 20.19
N GLY A 614 -1.88 -12.77 20.82
CA GLY A 614 -0.50 -12.30 20.87
C GLY A 614 -0.41 -11.00 21.65
N SER A 615 0.64 -10.22 21.40
CA SER A 615 0.74 -8.84 21.88
C SER A 615 0.72 -7.86 20.71
N SER A 616 0.03 -6.73 20.87
CA SER A 616 0.17 -5.60 19.93
C SER A 616 1.21 -4.58 20.38
N ASP A 617 1.99 -4.84 21.42
CA ASP A 617 3.12 -3.99 21.86
C ASP A 617 4.36 -4.31 21.02
N PRO A 618 4.88 -3.38 20.19
CA PRO A 618 6.12 -3.59 19.44
C PRO A 618 7.35 -3.85 20.32
N ALA A 619 7.30 -3.58 21.63
CA ALA A 619 8.37 -3.89 22.56
C ALA A 619 8.27 -5.30 23.18
N SER A 620 7.18 -6.04 22.93
CA SER A 620 6.96 -7.39 23.46
C SER A 620 7.72 -8.44 22.64
N GLU A 621 8.17 -9.51 23.32
CA GLU A 621 8.73 -10.69 22.63
C GLU A 621 7.67 -11.49 21.86
N ASP A 622 6.39 -11.35 22.26
CA ASP A 622 5.23 -11.99 21.62
C ASP A 622 4.48 -11.00 20.69
N PHE A 623 5.17 -9.96 20.20
CA PHE A 623 4.58 -9.00 19.27
C PHE A 623 4.11 -9.70 17.99
N ASP A 624 2.86 -9.44 17.63
CA ASP A 624 2.29 -9.79 16.33
C ASP A 624 1.33 -8.67 15.94
N SER A 625 1.63 -8.01 14.82
CA SER A 625 0.79 -6.92 14.29
C SER A 625 -0.63 -7.37 13.95
N LEU A 626 -0.84 -8.68 13.72
CA LEU A 626 -2.14 -9.30 13.46
C LEU A 626 -2.88 -9.71 14.74
N THR A 627 -2.35 -9.45 15.94
CA THR A 627 -3.02 -9.73 17.22
C THR A 627 -4.41 -9.09 17.26
N LEU A 628 -5.46 -9.84 17.60
CA LEU A 628 -6.82 -9.31 17.75
C LEU A 628 -7.39 -9.48 19.15
N TRP A 629 -6.75 -10.28 20.01
CA TRP A 629 -7.17 -10.44 21.40
C TRP A 629 -6.05 -10.94 22.30
N GLN A 630 -6.21 -10.73 23.61
CA GLN A 630 -5.36 -11.30 24.66
C GLN A 630 -6.15 -11.38 25.98
N TYR A 631 -5.62 -12.11 26.96
CA TYR A 631 -6.16 -12.16 28.31
C TYR A 631 -5.06 -12.29 29.38
N GLU A 632 -5.27 -11.66 30.54
CA GLU A 632 -4.49 -11.91 31.74
C GLU A 632 -5.40 -12.04 32.97
N GLY A 633 -5.28 -13.17 33.68
CA GLY A 633 -6.07 -13.41 34.87
C GLY A 633 -7.57 -13.39 34.58
N ARG A 634 -8.28 -12.35 35.02
CA ARG A 634 -9.73 -12.19 34.82
C ARG A 634 -10.08 -11.27 33.65
N GLU A 635 -9.07 -10.64 33.04
CA GLU A 635 -9.25 -9.61 32.05
C GLU A 635 -9.05 -10.18 30.66
N ILE A 636 -9.94 -9.82 29.74
CA ILE A 636 -9.91 -10.21 28.34
C ILE A 636 -10.14 -8.93 27.54
N GLU A 637 -9.35 -8.74 26.51
CA GLU A 637 -9.55 -7.65 25.57
C GLU A 637 -9.49 -8.12 24.12
N LEU A 638 -10.25 -7.43 23.28
CA LEU A 638 -10.38 -7.70 21.87
C LEU A 638 -10.37 -6.39 21.09
N ARG A 639 -9.82 -6.42 19.87
CA ARG A 639 -10.02 -5.41 18.82
C ARG A 639 -10.56 -6.10 17.57
N ILE A 640 -11.79 -5.80 17.18
CA ILE A 640 -12.50 -6.50 16.11
C ILE A 640 -12.61 -5.57 14.88
N PRO A 641 -12.06 -5.96 13.71
CA PRO A 641 -12.21 -5.20 12.48
C PRO A 641 -13.67 -4.92 12.14
N TRP A 642 -14.00 -3.69 11.78
CA TRP A 642 -15.38 -3.29 11.43
C TRP A 642 -16.01 -4.18 10.35
N MET A 643 -15.24 -4.57 9.32
CA MET A 643 -15.76 -5.39 8.22
C MET A 643 -16.15 -6.81 8.66
N LEU A 644 -15.50 -7.39 9.69
CA LEU A 644 -15.91 -8.68 10.24
C LEU A 644 -17.29 -8.60 10.93
N LEU A 645 -17.74 -7.39 11.28
CA LEU A 645 -19.07 -7.12 11.85
C LEU A 645 -20.09 -6.65 10.79
N GLY A 646 -19.74 -6.72 9.51
CA GLY A 646 -20.63 -6.38 8.39
C GLY A 646 -20.66 -4.91 7.98
N PHE A 647 -19.75 -4.08 8.51
CA PHE A 647 -19.66 -2.67 8.13
C PHE A 647 -18.97 -2.50 6.78
N GLY A 648 -19.63 -1.73 5.89
CA GLY A 648 -19.01 -1.21 4.68
C GLY A 648 -18.46 0.21 4.83
N ASP A 649 -18.97 0.96 5.81
CA ASP A 649 -18.37 2.22 6.25
C ASP A 649 -18.81 2.54 7.70
N PRO A 650 -17.95 2.33 8.70
CA PRO A 650 -18.27 2.65 10.10
C PRO A 650 -18.35 4.16 10.35
N SER A 651 -17.73 5.00 9.50
CA SER A 651 -17.73 6.46 9.67
C SER A 651 -19.10 7.10 9.42
N SER A 652 -19.92 6.48 8.59
CA SER A 652 -21.31 6.90 8.30
C SER A 652 -22.36 5.83 8.63
N HIS A 653 -21.99 4.89 9.52
CA HIS A 653 -22.86 3.84 10.07
C HIS A 653 -23.45 2.90 9.01
N GLN A 654 -22.73 2.62 7.93
CA GLN A 654 -23.21 1.77 6.84
C GLN A 654 -22.84 0.31 7.09
N VAL A 655 -23.86 -0.54 7.18
CA VAL A 655 -23.74 -2.00 7.22
C VAL A 655 -24.33 -2.59 5.96
N ILE A 656 -23.73 -3.68 5.45
CA ILE A 656 -24.24 -4.38 4.26
C ILE A 656 -25.65 -4.90 4.57
N ASP A 657 -26.62 -4.67 3.70
CA ASP A 657 -27.99 -5.13 3.92
C ASP A 657 -28.20 -6.58 3.44
N TYR A 658 -29.40 -7.13 3.66
CA TYR A 658 -29.80 -8.48 3.21
C TYR A 658 -30.38 -8.51 1.79
N SER A 659 -30.36 -7.39 1.05
CA SER A 659 -30.90 -7.39 -0.31
C SER A 659 -30.02 -8.28 -1.22
N PRO A 660 -30.63 -8.97 -2.19
CA PRO A 660 -29.84 -9.72 -3.17
C PRO A 660 -28.87 -8.79 -3.90
N VAL A 661 -27.67 -9.30 -4.19
CA VAL A 661 -26.60 -8.51 -4.83
C VAL A 661 -26.99 -8.02 -6.24
N GLY A 662 -28.06 -8.61 -6.81
CA GLY A 662 -28.74 -8.12 -8.01
C GLY A 662 -27.91 -8.30 -9.29
N GLU A 663 -28.44 -7.78 -10.41
CA GLU A 663 -27.78 -7.88 -11.72
C GLU A 663 -26.44 -7.13 -11.79
N GLU A 664 -26.29 -6.06 -10.99
CA GLU A 664 -25.07 -5.24 -10.93
C GLU A 664 -23.96 -5.87 -10.07
N ARG A 665 -24.23 -7.00 -9.39
CA ARG A 665 -23.27 -7.70 -8.53
C ARG A 665 -22.61 -6.78 -7.49
N ALA A 666 -23.39 -5.82 -6.98
CA ALA A 666 -22.99 -4.90 -5.92
C ALA A 666 -23.85 -5.08 -4.67
N PHE A 667 -23.22 -5.09 -3.50
CA PHE A 667 -23.94 -5.01 -2.24
C PHE A 667 -24.59 -3.64 -2.07
N LYS A 668 -25.61 -3.59 -1.22
CA LYS A 668 -26.21 -2.34 -0.74
C LYS A 668 -25.99 -2.23 0.75
N THR A 669 -26.08 -1.01 1.26
CA THR A 669 -25.97 -0.74 2.70
C THR A 669 -27.20 -0.07 3.25
N VAL A 670 -27.37 -0.21 4.55
CA VAL A 670 -28.36 0.53 5.36
C VAL A 670 -27.64 1.17 6.55
N THR A 671 -28.17 2.30 7.02
CA THR A 671 -27.69 2.92 8.26
C THR A 671 -28.12 2.09 9.46
N THR A 672 -27.16 1.62 10.27
CA THR A 672 -27.42 0.90 11.52
C THR A 672 -27.83 1.83 12.67
N GLU A 673 -28.61 1.31 13.63
CA GLU A 673 -28.86 1.97 14.92
C GLU A 673 -27.69 1.82 15.91
N GLY A 674 -26.68 1.00 15.57
CA GLY A 674 -25.55 0.63 16.42
C GLY A 674 -25.41 -0.89 16.54
N ILE A 675 -24.55 -1.34 17.45
CA ILE A 675 -24.28 -2.78 17.65
C ILE A 675 -24.84 -3.21 19.00
N ARG A 676 -25.75 -4.19 19.02
CA ARG A 676 -26.13 -4.87 20.26
C ARG A 676 -25.16 -6.04 20.47
N PHE A 677 -24.48 -6.04 21.62
CA PHE A 677 -23.59 -7.12 22.04
C PHE A 677 -24.28 -8.05 23.03
N ILE A 678 -24.28 -9.35 22.73
CA ILE A 678 -24.89 -10.40 23.53
C ILE A 678 -23.77 -11.36 23.99
N PRO A 679 -23.12 -11.13 25.15
CA PRO A 679 -22.07 -12.01 25.65
C PRO A 679 -22.63 -13.23 26.38
N TRP A 680 -21.99 -14.38 26.26
CA TRP A 680 -22.24 -15.56 27.08
C TRP A 680 -20.96 -16.35 27.36
N LEU A 681 -20.97 -17.09 28.47
CA LEU A 681 -19.94 -18.04 28.84
C LEU A 681 -20.47 -19.46 28.69
N THR A 682 -19.65 -20.36 28.17
CA THR A 682 -19.92 -21.79 28.10
C THR A 682 -18.87 -22.56 28.88
N GLU A 683 -19.29 -23.32 29.89
CA GLU A 683 -18.42 -24.27 30.60
C GLU A 683 -18.27 -25.54 29.76
N ARG A 684 -17.03 -25.92 29.44
CA ARG A 684 -16.76 -27.01 28.50
C ARG A 684 -17.07 -28.40 29.05
N GLU A 685 -16.89 -28.61 30.36
CA GLU A 685 -17.11 -29.94 30.97
C GLU A 685 -18.60 -30.29 31.05
N THR A 686 -19.44 -29.32 31.41
CA THR A 686 -20.86 -29.54 31.66
C THR A 686 -21.76 -29.10 30.50
N GLY A 687 -21.27 -28.21 29.63
CA GLY A 687 -22.08 -27.49 28.65
C GLY A 687 -22.96 -26.41 29.27
N ALA A 688 -22.77 -26.06 30.55
CA ALA A 688 -23.54 -25.00 31.20
C ALA A 688 -23.26 -23.65 30.56
N VAL A 689 -24.32 -22.84 30.42
CA VAL A 689 -24.28 -21.55 29.75
C VAL A 689 -24.75 -20.45 30.70
N SER A 690 -23.93 -19.42 30.85
CA SER A 690 -24.32 -18.15 31.48
C SER A 690 -24.50 -17.10 30.41
N TRP A 691 -25.69 -16.50 30.31
CA TRP A 691 -26.06 -15.56 29.24
C TRP A 691 -27.00 -14.46 29.78
N PRO A 692 -27.29 -13.37 29.03
CA PRO A 692 -27.97 -12.19 29.56
C PRO A 692 -29.44 -12.42 29.94
N GLY A 693 -30.09 -13.44 29.37
CA GLY A 693 -31.47 -13.81 29.73
C GLY A 693 -31.57 -14.61 31.04
N GLY A 694 -30.46 -14.93 31.70
CA GLY A 694 -30.47 -15.67 32.97
C GLY A 694 -31.15 -17.05 32.84
N SER A 695 -32.17 -17.30 33.66
CA SER A 695 -32.93 -18.56 33.61
C SER A 695 -33.93 -18.66 32.46
N GLU A 696 -34.23 -17.55 31.79
CA GLU A 696 -35.19 -17.56 30.68
C GLU A 696 -34.64 -18.33 29.47
N GLU A 697 -35.54 -18.75 28.57
CA GLU A 697 -35.18 -19.40 27.31
C GLU A 697 -35.17 -18.42 26.13
N SER A 698 -35.74 -17.21 26.29
CA SER A 698 -35.72 -16.17 25.28
C SER A 698 -35.26 -14.80 25.80
N LEU A 699 -34.68 -14.00 24.91
CA LEU A 699 -34.23 -12.64 25.17
C LEU A 699 -34.68 -11.73 24.03
N ASP A 700 -35.46 -10.69 24.36
CA ASP A 700 -35.87 -9.67 23.40
C ASP A 700 -34.74 -8.65 23.20
N LEU A 701 -34.08 -8.70 22.03
CA LEU A 701 -32.95 -7.83 21.70
C LEU A 701 -33.36 -6.35 21.62
N THR A 702 -34.62 -6.05 21.34
CA THR A 702 -35.10 -4.65 21.27
C THR A 702 -35.07 -3.95 22.64
N THR A 703 -34.97 -4.73 23.72
CA THR A 703 -34.82 -4.20 25.09
C THR A 703 -33.36 -3.85 25.43
N MET A 704 -32.40 -4.31 24.63
CA MET A 704 -30.98 -4.04 24.84
C MET A 704 -30.58 -2.70 24.21
N THR A 705 -29.76 -1.95 24.93
CA THR A 705 -29.23 -0.68 24.42
C THR A 705 -28.07 -0.97 23.45
N PRO A 706 -28.15 -0.53 22.18
CA PRO A 706 -27.05 -0.69 21.25
C PRO A 706 -25.86 0.19 21.65
N TYR A 707 -24.66 -0.30 21.37
CA TYR A 707 -23.46 0.51 21.31
C TYR A 707 -23.51 1.42 20.08
N THR A 708 -23.41 2.71 20.33
CA THR A 708 -23.48 3.76 19.29
C THR A 708 -22.22 4.60 19.29
N TRP A 709 -21.97 5.33 18.22
CA TRP A 709 -20.87 6.29 18.13
C TRP A 709 -21.24 7.45 17.21
N ASN A 710 -20.47 8.53 17.28
CA ASN A 710 -20.66 9.66 16.38
C ASN A 710 -20.07 9.33 15.01
N SER A 711 -20.71 9.78 13.94
CA SER A 711 -20.10 9.77 12.62
C SER A 711 -18.83 10.63 12.60
N TRP A 712 -17.90 10.33 11.70
CA TRP A 712 -16.69 11.14 11.52
C TRP A 712 -16.43 11.47 10.05
N GLU A 713 -15.84 12.64 9.83
CA GLU A 713 -15.38 13.14 8.52
C GLU A 713 -13.87 13.44 8.53
N ALA A 714 -13.22 13.16 9.66
CA ALA A 714 -11.80 13.33 9.89
C ALA A 714 -11.33 12.18 10.76
N VAL A 715 -10.19 11.61 10.41
CA VAL A 715 -9.62 10.44 11.10
C VAL A 715 -8.59 10.88 12.13
N GLN A 716 -8.51 10.13 13.22
CA GLN A 716 -7.34 10.08 14.09
C GLN A 716 -6.43 8.94 13.60
N TYR A 717 -5.13 9.19 13.63
CA TYR A 717 -4.14 8.17 13.30
C TYR A 717 -2.81 8.49 13.98
N SER A 718 -1.92 7.50 14.03
CA SER A 718 -0.53 7.70 14.44
C SER A 718 0.44 7.01 13.49
N GLU A 719 1.69 7.42 13.52
CA GLU A 719 2.75 6.86 12.68
C GLU A 719 3.71 6.00 13.51
N ARG A 720 4.03 4.81 13.02
CA ARG A 720 5.04 3.92 13.62
C ARG A 720 5.85 3.21 12.53
N LEU A 721 7.17 3.13 12.69
CA LEU A 721 7.99 2.28 11.84
C LEU A 721 7.71 0.81 12.14
N LYS A 722 7.39 0.03 11.12
CA LYS A 722 7.07 -1.40 11.24
C LYS A 722 8.31 -2.23 11.52
N GLU A 723 8.15 -3.47 11.97
CA GLU A 723 9.28 -4.41 12.04
C GLU A 723 9.95 -4.62 10.68
N SER A 724 9.15 -4.61 9.59
CA SER A 724 9.64 -4.67 8.22
C SER A 724 10.60 -3.53 7.87
N TYR A 725 10.44 -2.33 8.45
CA TYR A 725 11.40 -1.22 8.28
C TYR A 725 12.79 -1.62 8.75
N TYR A 726 12.92 -2.23 9.93
CA TYR A 726 14.23 -2.59 10.49
C TYR A 726 14.87 -3.77 9.76
N SER A 727 14.06 -4.72 9.28
CA SER A 727 14.52 -5.80 8.39
C SER A 727 15.08 -5.24 7.08
N MET A 728 14.35 -4.31 6.46
CA MET A 728 14.79 -3.61 5.25
C MET A 728 16.02 -2.75 5.51
N GLN A 729 16.08 -2.05 6.64
CA GLN A 729 17.24 -1.24 7.04
C GLN A 729 18.51 -2.08 7.04
N LYS A 730 18.45 -3.24 7.69
CA LYS A 730 19.58 -4.17 7.73
C LYS A 730 19.96 -4.62 6.32
N ALA A 731 18.99 -5.04 5.50
CA ALA A 731 19.26 -5.50 4.14
C ALA A 731 19.87 -4.42 3.24
N PHE A 732 19.36 -3.18 3.30
CA PHE A 732 19.89 -2.06 2.53
C PHE A 732 21.29 -1.63 3.00
N MET A 733 21.59 -1.74 4.30
CA MET A 733 22.93 -1.47 4.82
C MET A 733 23.94 -2.59 4.49
N ASP A 734 23.48 -3.84 4.45
CA ASP A 734 24.31 -5.00 4.07
C ASP A 734 24.66 -5.00 2.58
N ILE A 735 23.78 -4.46 1.72
CA ILE A 735 24.09 -4.26 0.30
C ILE A 735 25.10 -3.12 0.15
N THR A 736 26.38 -3.49 0.03
CA THR A 736 27.48 -2.57 -0.22
C THR A 736 27.85 -2.52 -1.71
N GLU A 737 28.22 -1.34 -2.19
CA GLU A 737 28.60 -1.11 -3.59
C GLU A 737 29.95 -1.76 -3.97
N GLN A 738 30.69 -2.31 -3.00
CA GLN A 738 32.00 -2.94 -3.22
C GLN A 738 31.94 -4.46 -3.50
N GLU A 739 30.79 -5.09 -3.35
CA GLU A 739 30.64 -6.56 -3.43
C GLU A 739 30.17 -7.09 -4.80
N ARG A 740 30.12 -6.24 -5.84
CA ARG A 740 29.82 -6.63 -7.22
C ARG A 740 31.02 -6.55 -8.16
#